data_AF-A0A4P6H2Q4-F1
#
_entry.id   AF-A0A4P6H2Q4-F1
#
_cell.length_a   1.000
_cell.length_b   1.000
_cell.length_c   1.000
_cell.angle_alpha   90.00
_cell.angle_beta   90.00
_cell.angle_gamma   90.00
#
_symmetry.space_group_name_H-M   'P 1'
#
loop_
_entity.id
_entity.type
_entity.pdbx_description
1 polymer ?
#
loop_
_entity_poly.entity_id
_entity_poly.type
_entity_poly.pdbx_seq_one_letter_code
_entity_poly.pdbx_strand_id
1 'polypeptide(L)'
;MRSARIEAGAVRAVHVVLDLLRGRRGASRACACVCAVLVSACGGGTTGDTDEQPPAVRAELAGVVSPGFDLDAQIPEPGSSPITGRIVVSVKGSRGIIRTSDSFGAGPADEHRTSLAELDAPYMLRFALVDGSFLVSVATEPGRANVTALTTLLVAQLLGADPATAFDSYSASATANIARITDARIAEAQAAVTAYLQNVLGIPVRSGSASFTQAAFAAADGDPMYDTMVALNAKLAADGLTLTDLSQTVAAQARLCLTESITISLGGSTSRFCTASKSGLPETADPTVMAYVFTDPGGATLTLRVRGNDLLTERYVTAEGVAYDCSAAGCTGLVLGTPAGDLSRPATFTNGRIGAATLNGSLTLPAPGPAIPVLPCDNNRYALVYPDFSFAAECVDASDPFGIGGMFGGNAGLPRTGFGFGGALSVYVENGELLSITALRPYTDPGTGQPVVFKCVGAECAGAVLGEPELNYDYGPELTLRSLTLSGVQLRALNADGTPATLTEAATLQGSFLTIEYIDPAEFSPQPNDCLGTTDHFFAQVSFGAQAVTDICPAPGGKTATAYAAGDLDVVLFGYAPVGVNPRVDLQIRGGVATRIEVSGGSYSGGNFLCDGDCSNVVVGAPNGAGERSVTFNGAVLREIEPAGLPGTRTMSLTGSFVTPPP
;
A
#
# COMPACT_ATOMS: atom_id res chain seq x y z
N MET A 1 -48.76 -35.89 -46.34
CA MET A 1 -49.95 -35.39 -47.06
C MET A 1 -49.84 -33.87 -47.21
N ARG A 2 -49.77 -33.41 -48.47
CA ARG A 2 -50.16 -32.10 -49.07
C ARG A 2 -49.80 -30.81 -48.30
N SER A 3 -48.85 -29.98 -48.79
CA SER A 3 -48.99 -28.93 -49.85
C SER A 3 -49.84 -27.72 -49.38
N ALA A 4 -49.56 -26.44 -49.65
CA ALA A 4 -48.61 -25.77 -50.54
C ALA A 4 -48.71 -24.23 -50.36
N ARG A 5 -47.66 -23.52 -50.83
CA ARG A 5 -47.62 -22.28 -51.65
C ARG A 5 -48.26 -20.92 -51.23
N ILE A 6 -47.38 -19.90 -51.27
CA ILE A 6 -47.34 -18.61 -52.05
C ILE A 6 -48.42 -17.52 -51.79
N GLU A 7 -47.93 -16.27 -51.78
CA GLU A 7 -48.50 -14.96 -52.26
C GLU A 7 -48.56 -13.88 -51.14
N ALA A 8 -48.34 -12.58 -51.34
CA ALA A 8 -47.85 -11.73 -52.45
C ALA A 8 -47.76 -10.25 -51.96
N GLY A 9 -46.98 -9.43 -52.67
CA GLY A 9 -47.25 -7.99 -52.94
C GLY A 9 -46.74 -6.97 -51.91
N ALA A 10 -46.38 -5.73 -52.25
CA ALA A 10 -46.14 -5.05 -53.53
C ALA A 10 -45.47 -3.68 -53.22
N VAL A 11 -44.56 -3.22 -54.08
CA VAL A 11 -44.09 -1.83 -54.13
C VAL A 11 -44.58 -1.20 -55.44
N ARG A 12 -45.08 0.03 -55.37
CA ARG A 12 -45.24 1.03 -56.44
C ARG A 12 -44.89 2.38 -55.79
N ALA A 13 -44.16 3.33 -56.40
CA ALA A 13 -44.09 3.74 -57.80
C ALA A 13 -42.79 4.55 -58.03
N VAL A 14 -42.05 4.37 -59.15
CA VAL A 14 -41.94 5.32 -60.31
C VAL A 14 -40.83 6.38 -60.10
N HIS A 15 -39.83 6.62 -60.95
CA HIS A 15 -39.55 6.30 -62.36
C HIS A 15 -38.08 6.66 -62.75
N VAL A 16 -37.52 5.95 -63.75
CA VAL A 16 -36.73 6.49 -64.92
C VAL A 16 -35.28 6.96 -64.65
N VAL A 17 -34.24 6.64 -65.44
CA VAL A 17 -34.00 5.83 -66.66
C VAL A 17 -32.48 5.83 -66.96
N LEU A 18 -32.06 4.74 -67.60
CA LEU A 18 -30.87 4.47 -68.43
C LEU A 18 -29.43 4.75 -67.94
N ASP A 19 -28.76 3.67 -67.54
CA ASP A 19 -27.92 2.80 -68.38
C ASP A 19 -26.90 3.36 -69.41
N LEU A 20 -25.74 2.69 -69.36
CA LEU A 20 -24.87 2.28 -70.48
C LEU A 20 -23.78 3.25 -70.97
N LEU A 21 -22.55 2.95 -70.53
CA LEU A 21 -21.60 2.08 -71.26
C LEU A 21 -20.20 2.67 -71.49
N ARG A 22 -19.25 1.77 -71.20
CA ARG A 22 -17.87 1.66 -71.69
C ARG A 22 -16.90 2.68 -71.06
N GLY A 23 -15.91 2.27 -70.29
CA GLY A 23 -15.32 0.94 -70.14
C GLY A 23 -13.81 1.07 -70.08
N ARG A 24 -13.22 0.20 -69.27
CA ARG A 24 -11.82 -0.23 -69.28
C ARG A 24 -10.75 0.71 -68.68
N ARG A 25 -10.29 0.20 -67.53
CA ARG A 25 -8.93 -0.28 -67.23
C ARG A 25 -8.00 0.68 -66.50
N GLY A 26 -7.42 0.11 -65.44
CA GLY A 26 -6.04 0.36 -65.02
C GLY A 26 -5.94 1.47 -63.99
N ALA A 27 -6.08 1.17 -62.71
CA ALA A 27 -5.01 0.66 -61.85
C ALA A 27 -3.97 1.71 -61.44
N SER A 28 -3.77 1.72 -60.13
CA SER A 28 -2.55 2.03 -59.38
C SER A 28 -2.14 3.49 -59.13
N ARG A 29 -2.27 3.80 -57.83
CA ARG A 29 -1.20 4.25 -56.92
C ARG A 29 -0.79 5.72 -56.94
N ALA A 30 -1.14 6.33 -55.80
CA ALA A 30 -0.21 6.82 -54.78
C ALA A 30 0.11 8.32 -54.76
N CYS A 31 -0.28 8.88 -53.60
CA CYS A 31 0.50 9.72 -52.70
C CYS A 31 0.81 11.18 -53.04
N ALA A 32 0.69 11.92 -51.93
CA ALA A 32 1.39 13.14 -51.53
C ALA A 32 0.81 14.44 -52.09
N CYS A 33 0.12 15.26 -51.28
CA CYS A 33 0.54 15.99 -50.07
C CYS A 33 0.95 17.44 -50.38
N VAL A 34 0.39 18.32 -49.56
CA VAL A 34 1.03 19.49 -48.93
C VAL A 34 0.97 20.83 -49.68
N CYS A 35 0.08 21.66 -49.10
CA CYS A 35 0.27 23.04 -48.63
C CYS A 35 0.62 24.16 -49.61
N ALA A 36 -0.16 25.25 -49.50
CA ALA A 36 0.40 26.54 -49.09
C ALA A 36 -0.69 27.46 -48.55
N VAL A 37 -0.48 27.93 -47.32
CA VAL A 37 -1.12 29.06 -46.66
C VAL A 37 -0.47 30.36 -47.16
N LEU A 38 -1.24 31.44 -47.28
CA LEU A 38 -0.92 32.88 -47.16
C LEU A 38 -2.27 33.61 -47.44
N VAL A 39 -2.71 34.75 -46.91
CA VAL A 39 -2.33 35.73 -45.87
C VAL A 39 -3.46 36.78 -45.89
N SER A 40 -3.69 37.42 -44.74
CA SER A 40 -4.57 38.56 -44.44
C SER A 40 -4.91 39.61 -45.52
N ALA A 41 -6.12 40.18 -45.47
CA ALA A 41 -6.35 41.65 -45.43
C ALA A 41 -7.82 42.02 -45.09
N CYS A 42 -7.95 43.21 -44.49
CA CYS A 42 -9.11 43.84 -43.83
C CYS A 42 -10.32 44.19 -44.71
N GLY A 43 -11.51 44.28 -44.09
CA GLY A 43 -12.69 45.00 -44.59
C GLY A 43 -13.87 44.87 -43.63
N GLY A 44 -14.37 45.99 -43.08
CA GLY A 44 -15.39 46.03 -42.03
C GLY A 44 -16.85 46.12 -42.53
N GLY A 45 -17.79 45.79 -41.62
CA GLY A 45 -19.24 46.06 -41.70
C GLY A 45 -20.00 45.15 -42.67
N THR A 46 -21.14 44.52 -42.37
CA THR A 46 -22.14 44.63 -41.30
C THR A 46 -22.97 43.33 -41.31
N THR A 47 -23.43 42.89 -40.14
CA THR A 47 -24.63 42.05 -39.88
C THR A 47 -24.77 40.70 -40.57
N GLY A 48 -24.70 39.65 -39.74
CA GLY A 48 -25.66 38.54 -39.77
C GLY A 48 -25.35 37.39 -40.72
N ASP A 49 -24.49 36.49 -40.28
CA ASP A 49 -24.76 35.05 -40.24
C ASP A 49 -23.54 34.39 -39.59
N THR A 50 -23.69 33.98 -38.35
CA THR A 50 -22.74 33.06 -37.72
C THR A 50 -22.91 31.72 -38.44
N ASP A 51 -21.98 31.44 -39.36
CA ASP A 51 -21.59 30.06 -39.65
C ASP A 51 -21.26 29.42 -38.31
N GLU A 52 -22.23 28.66 -37.80
CA GLU A 52 -22.10 27.83 -36.62
C GLU A 52 -21.10 26.72 -36.99
N GLN A 53 -19.83 27.04 -36.83
CA GLN A 53 -18.75 26.07 -36.83
C GLN A 53 -19.17 25.01 -35.80
N PRO A 54 -19.37 23.72 -36.20
CA PRO A 54 -19.81 22.71 -35.26
C PRO A 54 -18.85 22.74 -34.06
N PRO A 55 -19.36 22.77 -32.83
CA PRO A 55 -18.49 22.83 -31.65
C PRO A 55 -17.46 21.71 -31.80
N ALA A 56 -16.19 22.04 -31.57
CA ALA A 56 -15.11 21.06 -31.63
C ALA A 56 -15.55 19.84 -30.81
N VAL A 57 -15.71 18.69 -31.48
CA VAL A 57 -16.11 17.43 -30.84
C VAL A 57 -15.09 17.18 -29.74
N ARG A 58 -15.49 17.40 -28.49
CA ARG A 58 -14.63 17.15 -27.34
C ARG A 58 -14.43 15.64 -27.28
N ALA A 59 -13.20 15.19 -27.04
CA ALA A 59 -12.95 13.79 -26.79
C ALA A 59 -13.75 13.38 -25.54
N GLU A 60 -14.64 12.40 -25.68
CA GLU A 60 -15.52 11.91 -24.62
C GLU A 60 -15.32 10.40 -24.45
N LEU A 61 -15.53 9.92 -23.23
CA LEU A 61 -15.82 8.51 -22.96
C LEU A 61 -17.33 8.34 -22.82
N ALA A 62 -17.90 7.50 -23.66
CA ALA A 62 -19.27 7.00 -23.60
C ALA A 62 -19.28 5.57 -23.06
N GLY A 63 -20.24 5.17 -22.25
CA GLY A 63 -20.19 3.85 -21.61
C GLY A 63 -21.50 3.38 -21.07
N VAL A 64 -21.71 2.05 -21.10
CA VAL A 64 -22.80 1.43 -20.37
C VAL A 64 -22.33 1.15 -18.94
N VAL A 65 -23.07 1.69 -17.98
CA VAL A 65 -22.89 1.38 -16.55
C VAL A 65 -23.97 0.38 -16.16
N SER A 66 -23.56 -0.81 -15.70
CA SER A 66 -24.51 -1.81 -15.22
C SER A 66 -23.88 -2.66 -14.11
N PRO A 67 -24.55 -2.79 -12.95
CA PRO A 67 -24.12 -3.69 -11.90
C PRO A 67 -24.51 -5.15 -12.20
N GLY A 68 -25.36 -5.42 -13.20
CA GLY A 68 -25.75 -6.77 -13.64
C GLY A 68 -26.78 -7.48 -12.75
N PHE A 69 -27.57 -6.76 -11.96
CA PHE A 69 -28.71 -7.32 -11.22
C PHE A 69 -30.02 -6.97 -11.93
N ASP A 70 -30.94 -7.94 -12.00
CA ASP A 70 -32.34 -7.67 -12.34
C ASP A 70 -32.99 -6.94 -11.17
N LEU A 71 -33.16 -5.64 -11.34
CA LEU A 71 -33.76 -4.81 -10.33
C LEU A 71 -35.30 -4.84 -10.40
N ASP A 72 -35.91 -5.41 -11.45
CA ASP A 72 -37.37 -5.61 -11.51
C ASP A 72 -37.82 -6.72 -10.53
N ALA A 73 -36.89 -7.58 -10.09
CA ALA A 73 -37.18 -8.61 -9.09
C ALA A 73 -37.37 -8.08 -7.65
N GLN A 74 -37.13 -6.79 -7.38
CA GLN A 74 -37.22 -6.19 -6.04
C GLN A 74 -37.96 -4.84 -5.91
N ILE A 75 -38.85 -4.43 -6.84
CA ILE A 75 -39.78 -3.30 -6.56
C ILE A 75 -41.22 -3.61 -7.01
N PRO A 76 -42.23 -3.48 -6.13
CA PRO A 76 -43.63 -3.48 -6.54
C PRO A 76 -43.99 -2.09 -7.10
N GLU A 77 -44.04 -1.95 -8.43
CA GLU A 77 -45.06 -1.21 -9.23
C GLU A 77 -44.54 -0.80 -10.63
N PRO A 78 -45.38 -0.83 -11.68
CA PRO A 78 -44.97 -0.46 -13.03
C PRO A 78 -44.79 1.06 -13.15
N GLY A 79 -43.55 1.49 -13.41
CA GLY A 79 -43.20 2.91 -13.65
C GLY A 79 -42.05 3.45 -12.80
N SER A 80 -41.46 2.65 -11.91
CA SER A 80 -40.25 3.03 -11.18
C SER A 80 -39.03 2.33 -11.77
N SER A 81 -38.12 3.11 -12.36
CA SER A 81 -36.83 2.58 -12.77
C SER A 81 -35.94 2.42 -11.53
N PRO A 82 -35.16 1.33 -11.42
CA PRO A 82 -34.65 0.91 -10.13
C PRO A 82 -33.24 1.40 -9.77
N ILE A 83 -32.65 2.31 -10.56
CA ILE A 83 -31.57 3.18 -10.08
C ILE A 83 -32.20 4.54 -9.76
N THR A 84 -32.86 4.67 -8.60
CA THR A 84 -33.31 5.98 -8.11
C THR A 84 -32.20 6.59 -7.25
N GLY A 85 -31.29 7.35 -7.88
CA GLY A 85 -30.16 7.97 -7.19
C GLY A 85 -29.32 8.90 -8.06
N ARG A 86 -28.45 9.68 -7.41
CA ARG A 86 -27.45 10.52 -8.06
C ARG A 86 -26.36 9.62 -8.66
N ILE A 87 -26.20 9.63 -9.98
CA ILE A 87 -25.16 8.88 -10.68
C ILE A 87 -23.95 9.79 -10.86
N VAL A 88 -22.81 9.37 -10.29
CA VAL A 88 -21.54 10.10 -10.39
C VAL A 88 -20.52 9.21 -11.08
N VAL A 89 -20.14 9.60 -12.31
CA VAL A 89 -19.02 9.00 -13.05
C VAL A 89 -17.84 9.95 -12.99
N SER A 90 -16.72 9.46 -12.47
CA SER A 90 -15.46 10.21 -12.39
C SER A 90 -14.41 9.56 -13.28
N VAL A 91 -13.64 10.37 -13.98
CA VAL A 91 -12.57 9.96 -14.88
C VAL A 91 -11.28 10.69 -14.53
N LYS A 92 -10.20 9.94 -14.40
CA LYS A 92 -8.84 10.45 -14.25
C LYS A 92 -8.00 10.03 -15.44
N GLY A 93 -7.17 10.94 -15.95
CA GLY A 93 -6.14 10.66 -16.94
C GLY A 93 -4.79 10.38 -16.28
N SER A 94 -3.82 9.92 -17.08
CA SER A 94 -2.42 9.79 -16.66
C SER A 94 -1.81 11.15 -16.26
N ARG A 95 -2.40 12.23 -16.78
CA ARG A 95 -2.19 13.62 -16.37
C ARG A 95 -3.53 14.36 -16.43
N GLY A 96 -3.60 15.49 -15.72
CA GLY A 96 -4.75 16.39 -15.75
C GLY A 96 -5.59 16.37 -14.48
N ILE A 97 -6.63 17.21 -14.48
CA ILE A 97 -7.57 17.36 -13.37
C ILE A 97 -8.72 16.37 -13.55
N ILE A 98 -9.07 15.64 -12.49
CA ILE A 98 -10.22 14.73 -12.47
C ILE A 98 -11.47 15.38 -13.06
N ARG A 99 -12.18 14.62 -13.91
CA ARG A 99 -13.44 15.04 -14.52
C ARG A 99 -14.56 14.21 -13.93
N THR A 100 -15.63 14.88 -13.50
CA THR A 100 -16.81 14.20 -12.97
C THR A 100 -18.02 14.65 -13.75
N SER A 101 -18.78 13.69 -14.27
CA SER A 101 -20.13 13.92 -14.77
C SER A 101 -21.12 13.47 -13.71
N ASP A 102 -22.10 14.33 -13.44
CA ASP A 102 -23.19 14.07 -12.51
C ASP A 102 -24.50 14.11 -13.29
N SER A 103 -25.27 13.04 -13.24
CA SER A 103 -26.58 12.99 -13.86
C SER A 103 -27.61 12.45 -12.88
N PHE A 104 -28.76 13.13 -12.80
CA PHE A 104 -29.97 12.61 -12.18
C PHE A 104 -30.80 11.95 -13.28
N GLY A 105 -30.96 10.63 -13.21
CA GLY A 105 -31.70 9.87 -14.23
C GLY A 105 -32.17 8.53 -13.68
N ALA A 106 -33.35 8.12 -14.13
CA ALA A 106 -34.00 6.86 -13.82
C ALA A 106 -34.21 6.13 -15.16
N GLY A 107 -33.41 5.10 -15.45
CA GLY A 107 -33.48 4.28 -16.67
C GLY A 107 -32.65 2.99 -16.60
N PRO A 108 -32.97 1.94 -17.39
CA PRO A 108 -32.16 0.73 -17.47
C PRO A 108 -30.83 1.02 -18.20
N ALA A 109 -29.71 0.78 -17.52
CA ALA A 109 -28.33 0.88 -18.04
C ALA A 109 -28.08 2.11 -18.94
N ASP A 110 -28.00 3.29 -18.32
CA ASP A 110 -27.87 4.55 -19.04
C ASP A 110 -26.46 4.71 -19.66
N GLU A 111 -26.40 5.10 -20.94
CA GLU A 111 -25.16 5.53 -21.57
C GLU A 111 -24.72 6.87 -20.96
N HIS A 112 -23.57 6.90 -20.29
CA HIS A 112 -23.02 8.12 -19.69
C HIS A 112 -21.90 8.69 -20.55
N ARG A 113 -21.80 10.03 -20.61
CA ARG A 113 -20.74 10.74 -21.32
C ARG A 113 -19.94 11.59 -20.35
N THR A 114 -18.62 11.38 -20.32
CA THR A 114 -17.68 12.22 -19.57
C THR A 114 -16.68 12.87 -20.52
N SER A 115 -16.48 14.18 -20.39
CA SER A 115 -15.47 14.94 -21.14
C SER A 115 -14.06 14.57 -20.69
N LEU A 116 -13.16 14.36 -21.65
CA LEU A 116 -11.73 14.12 -21.43
C LEU A 116 -10.86 15.37 -21.62
N ALA A 117 -11.47 16.55 -21.69
CA ALA A 117 -10.72 17.80 -21.81
C ALA A 117 -9.66 17.90 -20.70
N GLU A 118 -8.42 18.24 -21.08
CA GLU A 118 -7.27 18.36 -20.17
C GLU A 118 -6.86 17.05 -19.48
N LEU A 119 -7.32 15.89 -19.96
CA LEU A 119 -6.88 14.57 -19.52
C LEU A 119 -6.07 13.86 -20.61
N ASP A 120 -4.92 13.32 -20.23
CA ASP A 120 -4.12 12.44 -21.10
C ASP A 120 -4.47 10.97 -20.84
N ALA A 121 -4.49 10.16 -21.91
CA ALA A 121 -4.61 8.71 -21.79
C ALA A 121 -3.36 8.08 -21.12
N PRO A 122 -3.44 6.87 -20.55
CA PRO A 122 -4.65 6.08 -20.30
C PRO A 122 -5.55 6.66 -19.20
N TYR A 123 -6.81 6.25 -19.21
CA TYR A 123 -7.89 6.73 -18.34
C TYR A 123 -8.34 5.64 -17.36
N MET A 124 -8.60 6.04 -16.12
CA MET A 124 -9.36 5.26 -15.15
C MET A 124 -10.73 5.89 -14.94
N LEU A 125 -11.75 5.05 -14.82
CA LEU A 125 -13.13 5.47 -14.59
C LEU A 125 -13.63 4.86 -13.29
N ARG A 126 -14.38 5.64 -12.50
CA ARG A 126 -15.09 5.18 -11.31
C ARG A 126 -16.55 5.59 -11.36
N PHE A 127 -17.41 4.66 -11.00
CA PHE A 127 -18.84 4.87 -10.80
C PHE A 127 -19.20 4.52 -9.36
N ALA A 128 -19.87 5.43 -8.66
CA ALA A 128 -20.36 5.21 -7.30
C ALA A 128 -21.78 4.64 -7.32
N LEU A 129 -22.00 3.53 -6.63
CA LEU A 129 -23.31 2.91 -6.41
C LEU A 129 -24.01 3.52 -5.20
N VAL A 130 -25.34 3.37 -5.13
CA VAL A 130 -26.19 3.96 -4.08
C VAL A 130 -25.88 3.39 -2.68
N ASP A 131 -25.38 2.17 -2.62
CA ASP A 131 -24.95 1.48 -1.39
C ASP A 131 -23.55 1.89 -0.91
N GLY A 132 -22.88 2.80 -1.63
CA GLY A 132 -21.52 3.26 -1.33
C GLY A 132 -20.41 2.40 -1.94
N SER A 133 -20.74 1.33 -2.67
CA SER A 133 -19.75 0.53 -3.41
C SER A 133 -19.34 1.21 -4.73
N PHE A 134 -18.23 0.77 -5.33
CA PHE A 134 -17.70 1.36 -6.56
C PHE A 134 -17.51 0.34 -7.67
N LEU A 135 -17.83 0.74 -8.90
CA LEU A 135 -17.40 0.05 -10.12
C LEU A 135 -16.26 0.83 -10.77
N VAL A 136 -15.26 0.12 -11.27
CA VAL A 136 -14.05 0.72 -11.82
C VAL A 136 -13.75 0.13 -13.19
N SER A 137 -13.21 0.95 -14.09
CA SER A 137 -12.82 0.53 -15.44
C SER A 137 -11.61 1.31 -15.94
N VAL A 138 -11.10 0.92 -17.10
CA VAL A 138 -9.97 1.54 -17.78
C VAL A 138 -10.25 1.73 -19.26
N ALA A 139 -9.65 2.76 -19.84
CA ALA A 139 -9.64 3.01 -21.27
C ALA A 139 -8.28 3.55 -21.72
N THR A 140 -7.79 3.10 -22.87
CA THR A 140 -6.52 3.54 -23.46
C THR A 140 -6.70 4.67 -24.48
N GLU A 141 -7.93 4.92 -24.92
CA GLU A 141 -8.28 5.95 -25.89
C GLU A 141 -9.68 6.52 -25.62
N PRO A 142 -10.00 7.72 -26.13
CA PRO A 142 -11.37 8.24 -26.16
C PRO A 142 -12.31 7.31 -26.93
N GLY A 143 -13.62 7.35 -26.64
CA GLY A 143 -14.60 6.50 -27.31
C GLY A 143 -15.50 5.77 -26.33
N ARG A 144 -15.53 4.43 -26.37
CA ARG A 144 -16.41 3.63 -25.51
C ARG A 144 -15.66 2.95 -24.37
N ALA A 145 -16.16 3.07 -23.14
CA ALA A 145 -15.70 2.32 -21.97
C ALA A 145 -16.88 1.82 -21.12
N ASN A 146 -17.07 0.51 -21.02
CA ASN A 146 -18.04 -0.08 -20.10
C ASN A 146 -17.51 0.01 -18.66
N VAL A 147 -18.39 0.26 -17.70
CA VAL A 147 -18.07 0.25 -16.26
C VAL A 147 -18.99 -0.77 -15.58
N THR A 148 -18.46 -1.95 -15.31
CA THR A 148 -19.22 -3.13 -14.86
C THR A 148 -18.46 -3.92 -13.80
N ALA A 149 -19.12 -4.91 -13.19
CA ALA A 149 -18.45 -5.84 -12.27
C ALA A 149 -17.24 -6.55 -12.92
N LEU A 150 -17.36 -6.91 -14.21
CA LEU A 150 -16.27 -7.55 -14.95
C LEU A 150 -15.08 -6.62 -15.18
N THR A 151 -15.32 -5.33 -15.45
CA THR A 151 -14.22 -4.35 -15.57
C THR A 151 -13.58 -4.06 -14.21
N THR A 152 -14.34 -4.08 -13.11
CA THR A 152 -13.78 -3.96 -11.76
C THR A 152 -12.80 -5.10 -11.46
N LEU A 153 -13.18 -6.36 -11.75
CA LEU A 153 -12.28 -7.52 -11.62
C LEU A 153 -11.07 -7.43 -12.58
N LEU A 154 -11.28 -6.91 -13.79
CA LEU A 154 -10.20 -6.68 -14.75
C LEU A 154 -9.20 -5.66 -14.20
N VAL A 155 -9.65 -4.55 -13.61
CA VAL A 155 -8.77 -3.54 -13.02
C VAL A 155 -8.01 -4.12 -11.83
N ALA A 156 -8.67 -4.89 -10.96
CA ALA A 156 -8.01 -5.62 -9.87
C ALA A 156 -6.89 -6.54 -10.40
N GLN A 157 -7.17 -7.30 -11.46
CA GLN A 157 -6.20 -8.19 -12.10
C GLN A 157 -5.07 -7.45 -12.82
N LEU A 158 -5.38 -6.31 -13.43
CA LEU A 158 -4.44 -5.50 -14.22
C LEU A 158 -3.43 -4.79 -13.33
N LEU A 159 -3.91 -4.19 -12.24
CA LEU A 159 -3.12 -3.35 -11.35
C LEU A 159 -2.56 -4.13 -10.15
N GLY A 160 -3.21 -5.24 -9.75
CA GLY A 160 -2.86 -5.97 -8.54
C GLY A 160 -3.16 -5.20 -7.26
N ALA A 161 -4.16 -4.32 -7.30
CA ALA A 161 -4.56 -3.45 -6.20
C ALA A 161 -6.09 -3.36 -6.11
N ASP A 162 -6.59 -2.97 -4.93
CA ASP A 162 -8.01 -2.64 -4.75
C ASP A 162 -8.44 -1.57 -5.77
N PRO A 163 -9.47 -1.81 -6.61
CA PRO A 163 -9.81 -0.90 -7.71
C PRO A 163 -10.20 0.51 -7.27
N ALA A 164 -10.88 0.66 -6.13
CA ALA A 164 -11.29 1.97 -5.63
C ALA A 164 -10.07 2.78 -5.17
N THR A 165 -9.21 2.16 -4.36
CA THR A 165 -7.93 2.73 -3.89
C THR A 165 -7.00 3.04 -5.06
N ALA A 166 -6.95 2.17 -6.08
CA ALA A 166 -6.17 2.38 -7.29
C ALA A 166 -6.67 3.60 -8.07
N PHE A 167 -7.99 3.83 -8.15
CA PHE A 167 -8.55 5.05 -8.73
C PHE A 167 -8.18 6.30 -7.91
N ASP A 168 -8.30 6.24 -6.59
CA ASP A 168 -8.01 7.38 -5.72
C ASP A 168 -6.53 7.79 -5.78
N SER A 169 -5.62 6.82 -5.86
CA SER A 169 -4.17 7.05 -6.05
C SER A 169 -3.73 7.28 -7.50
N TYR A 170 -4.63 7.14 -8.49
CA TYR A 170 -4.27 7.33 -9.89
C TYR A 170 -3.97 8.81 -10.18
N SER A 171 -2.70 9.10 -10.51
CA SER A 171 -2.21 10.43 -10.84
C SER A 171 -0.90 10.32 -11.64
N ALA A 172 -0.35 11.46 -12.11
CA ALA A 172 0.90 11.50 -12.86
C ALA A 172 2.12 10.93 -12.09
N SER A 173 2.08 10.90 -10.75
CA SER A 173 3.12 10.27 -9.91
C SER A 173 2.99 8.74 -9.85
N ALA A 174 1.81 8.18 -10.14
CA ALA A 174 1.55 6.74 -10.22
C ALA A 174 2.06 6.11 -11.54
N THR A 175 3.27 6.46 -11.97
CA THR A 175 3.88 6.10 -13.27
C THR A 175 3.85 4.58 -13.54
N ALA A 176 4.06 3.75 -12.52
CA ALA A 176 4.01 2.30 -12.62
C ALA A 176 2.60 1.77 -12.92
N ASN A 177 1.54 2.38 -12.37
CA ASN A 177 0.15 2.01 -12.63
C ASN A 177 -0.28 2.47 -14.02
N ILE A 178 0.09 3.71 -14.40
CA ILE A 178 -0.14 4.25 -15.73
C ILE A 178 0.48 3.34 -16.80
N ALA A 179 1.73 2.92 -16.62
CA ALA A 179 2.44 2.06 -17.57
C ALA A 179 1.81 0.67 -17.75
N ARG A 180 0.97 0.22 -16.81
CA ARG A 180 0.28 -1.08 -16.88
C ARG A 180 -0.99 -1.01 -17.72
N ILE A 181 -1.60 0.16 -17.89
CA ILE A 181 -2.84 0.31 -18.65
C ILE A 181 -2.52 0.45 -20.13
N THR A 182 -2.41 -0.70 -20.81
CA THR A 182 -2.19 -0.83 -22.26
C THR A 182 -3.11 -1.90 -22.83
N ASP A 183 -3.44 -1.85 -24.12
CA ASP A 183 -4.37 -2.82 -24.73
C ASP A 183 -3.90 -4.26 -24.56
N ALA A 184 -2.59 -4.51 -24.70
CA ALA A 184 -2.01 -5.83 -24.52
C ALA A 184 -2.20 -6.35 -23.09
N ARG A 185 -2.00 -5.49 -22.09
CA ARG A 185 -2.17 -5.86 -20.67
C ARG A 185 -3.64 -5.99 -20.28
N ILE A 186 -4.52 -5.17 -20.86
CA ILE A 186 -5.97 -5.30 -20.69
C ILE A 186 -6.44 -6.65 -21.23
N ALA A 187 -5.96 -7.07 -22.41
CA ALA A 187 -6.27 -8.38 -22.97
C ALA A 187 -5.73 -9.54 -22.13
N GLU A 188 -4.50 -9.43 -21.61
CA GLU A 188 -3.94 -10.41 -20.66
C GLU A 188 -4.77 -10.51 -19.38
N ALA A 189 -5.15 -9.37 -18.79
CA ALA A 189 -5.95 -9.31 -17.58
C ALA A 189 -7.36 -9.89 -17.81
N GLN A 190 -7.98 -9.59 -18.95
CA GLN A 190 -9.26 -10.18 -19.33
C GLN A 190 -9.18 -11.70 -19.43
N ALA A 191 -8.15 -12.24 -20.11
CA ALA A 191 -7.97 -13.68 -20.23
C ALA A 191 -7.81 -14.36 -18.86
N ALA A 192 -7.08 -13.72 -17.93
CA ALA A 192 -6.91 -14.20 -16.57
C ALA A 192 -8.23 -14.17 -15.77
N VAL A 193 -9.00 -13.07 -15.85
CA VAL A 193 -10.32 -12.98 -15.22
C VAL A 193 -11.27 -14.03 -15.80
N THR A 194 -11.31 -14.21 -17.11
CA THR A 194 -12.13 -15.25 -17.75
C THR A 194 -11.77 -16.64 -17.24
N ALA A 195 -10.48 -16.96 -17.15
CA ALA A 195 -10.02 -18.24 -16.62
C ALA A 195 -10.40 -18.41 -15.14
N TYR A 196 -10.30 -17.35 -14.32
CA TYR A 196 -10.72 -17.37 -12.92
C TYR A 196 -12.22 -17.63 -12.77
N LEU A 197 -13.05 -16.89 -13.52
CA LEU A 197 -14.51 -17.06 -13.51
C LEU A 197 -14.90 -18.50 -13.89
N GLN A 198 -14.29 -19.06 -14.93
CA GLN A 198 -14.62 -20.40 -15.42
C GLN A 198 -14.08 -21.52 -14.52
N ASN A 199 -12.81 -21.46 -14.14
CA ASN A 199 -12.12 -22.59 -13.49
C ASN A 199 -12.25 -22.58 -11.97
N VAL A 200 -12.37 -21.40 -11.36
CA VAL A 200 -12.45 -21.23 -9.90
C VAL A 200 -13.89 -21.07 -9.45
N LEU A 201 -14.65 -20.17 -10.09
CA LEU A 201 -16.03 -19.89 -9.69
C LEU A 201 -17.08 -20.76 -10.40
N GLY A 202 -16.69 -21.48 -11.47
CA GLY A 202 -17.62 -22.28 -12.27
C GLY A 202 -18.60 -21.45 -13.10
N ILE A 203 -18.32 -20.16 -13.31
CA ILE A 203 -19.17 -19.23 -14.06
C ILE A 203 -18.84 -19.31 -15.55
N PRO A 204 -19.80 -19.67 -16.42
CA PRO A 204 -19.56 -19.68 -17.85
C PRO A 204 -19.50 -18.24 -18.40
N VAL A 205 -18.33 -17.85 -18.90
CA VAL A 205 -18.15 -16.57 -19.62
C VAL A 205 -18.68 -16.72 -21.04
N ARG A 206 -19.93 -16.32 -21.27
CA ARG A 206 -20.63 -16.49 -22.56
C ARG A 206 -20.17 -15.51 -23.63
N SER A 207 -19.60 -14.38 -23.22
CA SER A 207 -19.05 -13.36 -24.12
C SER A 207 -17.76 -13.78 -24.83
N GLY A 208 -17.16 -14.92 -24.45
CA GLY A 208 -15.96 -15.46 -25.09
C GLY A 208 -14.78 -14.48 -25.00
N SER A 209 -14.24 -14.08 -26.15
CA SER A 209 -13.12 -13.13 -26.25
C SER A 209 -13.55 -11.68 -26.50
N ALA A 210 -14.84 -11.35 -26.38
CA ALA A 210 -15.31 -9.97 -26.55
C ALA A 210 -14.74 -9.07 -25.43
N SER A 211 -14.28 -7.86 -25.78
CA SER A 211 -13.66 -6.93 -24.82
C SER A 211 -14.62 -6.53 -23.70
N PHE A 212 -14.23 -6.73 -22.44
CA PHE A 212 -15.03 -6.28 -21.29
C PHE A 212 -15.15 -4.75 -21.26
N THR A 213 -14.09 -4.04 -21.65
CA THR A 213 -14.04 -2.58 -21.59
C THR A 213 -14.72 -1.91 -22.79
N GLN A 214 -14.72 -2.53 -23.98
CA GLN A 214 -15.15 -1.83 -25.20
C GLN A 214 -16.33 -2.50 -25.94
N ALA A 215 -16.60 -3.79 -25.74
CA ALA A 215 -17.62 -4.47 -26.51
C ALA A 215 -19.02 -3.91 -26.22
N ALA A 216 -19.82 -3.78 -27.28
CA ALA A 216 -21.22 -3.42 -27.14
C ALA A 216 -22.02 -4.57 -26.54
N PHE A 217 -22.87 -4.25 -25.56
CA PHE A 217 -23.79 -5.19 -24.94
C PHE A 217 -25.08 -4.47 -24.53
N ALA A 218 -26.17 -5.22 -24.43
CA ALA A 218 -27.44 -4.78 -23.87
C ALA A 218 -27.59 -5.32 -22.43
N ALA A 219 -28.04 -4.49 -21.49
CA ALA A 219 -28.31 -4.93 -20.12
C ALA A 219 -29.68 -5.64 -20.04
N ALA A 220 -29.81 -6.76 -20.75
CA ALA A 220 -31.02 -7.54 -20.83
C ALA A 220 -30.69 -9.03 -20.98
N ASP A 221 -31.59 -9.89 -20.50
CA ASP A 221 -31.46 -11.34 -20.59
C ASP A 221 -31.19 -11.81 -22.03
N GLY A 222 -30.23 -12.73 -22.16
CA GLY A 222 -29.81 -13.28 -23.44
C GLY A 222 -28.66 -12.52 -24.12
N ASP A 223 -28.27 -11.36 -23.61
CA ASP A 223 -26.98 -10.77 -23.96
C ASP A 223 -25.84 -11.52 -23.24
N PRO A 224 -24.82 -12.04 -23.95
CA PRO A 224 -23.76 -12.84 -23.35
C PRO A 224 -22.94 -12.14 -22.25
N MET A 225 -22.75 -10.82 -22.33
CA MET A 225 -22.00 -10.06 -21.32
C MET A 225 -22.87 -9.86 -20.07
N TYR A 226 -24.14 -9.48 -20.27
CA TYR A 226 -25.10 -9.31 -19.19
C TYR A 226 -25.35 -10.63 -18.43
N ASP A 227 -25.59 -11.72 -19.15
CA ASP A 227 -25.76 -13.06 -18.56
C ASP A 227 -24.56 -13.48 -17.70
N THR A 228 -23.34 -13.11 -18.11
CA THR A 228 -22.11 -13.41 -17.34
C THR A 228 -22.09 -12.61 -16.02
N MET A 229 -22.52 -11.35 -16.03
CA MET A 229 -22.62 -10.52 -14.84
C MET A 229 -23.71 -11.00 -13.88
N VAL A 230 -24.88 -11.37 -14.41
CA VAL A 230 -25.97 -11.97 -13.61
C VAL A 230 -25.49 -13.26 -12.93
N ALA A 231 -24.77 -14.12 -13.64
CA ALA A 231 -24.21 -15.35 -13.08
C ALA A 231 -23.15 -15.08 -12.00
N LEU A 232 -22.29 -14.07 -12.19
CA LEU A 232 -21.33 -13.62 -11.17
C LEU A 232 -22.05 -13.15 -9.90
N ASN A 233 -23.05 -12.30 -10.05
CA ASN A 233 -23.82 -11.76 -8.94
C ASN A 233 -24.55 -12.86 -8.16
N ALA A 234 -25.17 -13.82 -8.86
CA ALA A 234 -25.81 -14.97 -8.23
C ALA A 234 -24.81 -15.82 -7.44
N LYS A 235 -23.59 -16.00 -7.97
CA LYS A 235 -22.51 -16.75 -7.30
C LYS A 235 -22.01 -16.04 -6.04
N LEU A 236 -21.76 -14.73 -6.13
CA LEU A 236 -21.37 -13.89 -4.99
C LEU A 236 -22.42 -13.96 -3.86
N ALA A 237 -23.70 -13.80 -4.21
CA ALA A 237 -24.80 -13.91 -3.24
C ALA A 237 -24.89 -15.31 -2.61
N ALA A 238 -24.72 -16.37 -3.39
CA ALA A 238 -24.73 -17.75 -2.90
C ALA A 238 -23.57 -18.06 -1.94
N ASP A 239 -22.40 -17.47 -2.19
CA ASP A 239 -21.21 -17.65 -1.36
C ASP A 239 -21.11 -16.65 -0.19
N GLY A 240 -22.05 -15.70 -0.09
CA GLY A 240 -22.05 -14.65 0.94
C GLY A 240 -20.91 -13.64 0.79
N LEU A 241 -20.41 -13.44 -0.44
CA LEU A 241 -19.31 -12.54 -0.77
C LEU A 241 -19.82 -11.31 -1.51
N THR A 242 -19.12 -10.18 -1.37
CA THR A 242 -19.35 -8.97 -2.18
C THR A 242 -18.42 -8.92 -3.38
N LEU A 243 -18.72 -8.05 -4.35
CA LEU A 243 -17.80 -7.77 -5.46
C LEU A 243 -16.47 -7.20 -4.93
N THR A 244 -16.51 -6.41 -3.86
CA THR A 244 -15.32 -5.86 -3.20
C THR A 244 -14.42 -7.00 -2.69
N ASP A 245 -14.97 -7.96 -1.95
CA ASP A 245 -14.22 -9.11 -1.42
C ASP A 245 -13.54 -9.92 -2.54
N LEU A 246 -14.29 -10.17 -3.62
CA LEU A 246 -13.75 -10.88 -4.77
C LEU A 246 -12.67 -10.07 -5.49
N SER A 247 -12.87 -8.76 -5.68
CA SER A 247 -11.88 -7.90 -6.33
C SER A 247 -10.58 -7.81 -5.54
N GLN A 248 -10.65 -7.79 -4.20
CA GLN A 248 -9.48 -7.85 -3.33
C GLN A 248 -8.76 -9.19 -3.45
N THR A 249 -9.50 -10.30 -3.54
CA THR A 249 -8.92 -11.63 -3.78
C THR A 249 -8.17 -11.70 -5.11
N VAL A 250 -8.79 -11.21 -6.19
CA VAL A 250 -8.17 -11.16 -7.52
C VAL A 250 -6.95 -10.23 -7.53
N ALA A 251 -7.05 -9.04 -6.92
CA ALA A 251 -5.94 -8.10 -6.78
C ALA A 251 -4.75 -8.73 -6.03
N ALA A 252 -5.02 -9.40 -4.91
CA ALA A 252 -4.00 -10.06 -4.11
C ALA A 252 -3.27 -11.15 -4.92
N GLN A 253 -3.99 -11.94 -5.71
CA GLN A 253 -3.38 -12.96 -6.59
C GLN A 253 -2.57 -12.33 -7.73
N ALA A 254 -3.12 -11.34 -8.41
CA ALA A 254 -2.46 -10.64 -9.50
C ALA A 254 -1.14 -9.99 -9.05
N ARG A 255 -1.15 -9.39 -7.85
CA ARG A 255 0.03 -8.79 -7.22
C ARG A 255 1.19 -9.76 -7.06
N LEU A 256 0.91 -11.01 -6.69
CA LEU A 256 1.94 -12.05 -6.59
C LEU A 256 2.59 -12.28 -7.95
N CYS A 257 1.77 -12.38 -9.00
CA CYS A 257 2.25 -12.59 -10.36
C CYS A 257 3.11 -11.42 -10.89
N LEU A 258 2.79 -10.20 -10.44
CA LEU A 258 3.49 -8.98 -10.80
C LEU A 258 4.81 -8.82 -10.04
N THR A 259 4.90 -9.41 -8.85
CA THR A 259 6.11 -9.42 -8.02
C THR A 259 7.08 -10.48 -8.52
N GLU A 260 6.61 -11.71 -8.64
CA GLU A 260 7.44 -12.85 -8.96
C GLU A 260 6.59 -13.98 -9.57
N SER A 261 6.86 -14.32 -10.83
CA SER A 261 6.20 -15.43 -11.50
C SER A 261 7.06 -16.09 -12.56
N ILE A 262 6.70 -17.33 -12.86
CA ILE A 262 7.19 -18.07 -14.03
C ILE A 262 6.01 -18.57 -14.85
N THR A 263 6.27 -18.83 -16.12
CA THR A 263 5.34 -19.47 -17.03
C THR A 263 5.58 -20.98 -17.00
N ILE A 264 4.50 -21.75 -16.82
CA ILE A 264 4.52 -23.21 -16.90
C ILE A 264 3.71 -23.63 -18.12
N SER A 265 4.35 -24.35 -19.04
CA SER A 265 3.70 -24.97 -20.19
C SER A 265 3.60 -26.47 -19.99
N LEU A 266 2.38 -26.99 -20.01
CA LEU A 266 2.06 -28.40 -19.78
C LEU A 266 0.93 -28.85 -20.72
N GLY A 267 1.15 -29.94 -21.48
CA GLY A 267 0.12 -30.51 -22.35
C GLY A 267 -0.43 -29.55 -23.42
N GLY A 268 0.36 -28.56 -23.85
CA GLY A 268 -0.07 -27.51 -24.78
C GLY A 268 -0.82 -26.34 -24.14
N SER A 269 -1.18 -26.44 -22.85
CA SER A 269 -1.68 -25.34 -22.05
C SER A 269 -0.53 -24.55 -21.42
N THR A 270 -0.75 -23.25 -21.19
CA THR A 270 0.23 -22.37 -20.53
C THR A 270 -0.45 -21.65 -19.39
N SER A 271 0.16 -21.70 -18.21
CA SER A 271 -0.29 -21.00 -17.00
C SER A 271 0.85 -20.18 -16.40
N ARG A 272 0.51 -19.25 -15.49
CA ARG A 272 1.48 -18.56 -14.66
C ARG A 272 1.49 -19.20 -13.28
N PHE A 273 2.69 -19.54 -12.80
CA PHE A 273 2.94 -19.85 -11.40
C PHE A 273 3.36 -18.57 -10.72
N CYS A 274 2.51 -18.06 -9.83
CA CYS A 274 2.73 -16.82 -9.12
C CYS A 274 3.12 -17.16 -7.69
N THR A 275 4.30 -16.71 -7.26
CA THR A 275 4.83 -17.14 -5.96
C THR A 275 4.05 -16.49 -4.83
N ALA A 276 3.23 -17.28 -4.13
CA ALA A 276 2.52 -16.87 -2.92
C ALA A 276 3.43 -16.97 -1.70
N SER A 277 4.03 -18.13 -1.50
CA SER A 277 4.99 -18.34 -0.41
C SER A 277 6.24 -19.00 -0.93
N LYS A 278 7.35 -18.72 -0.27
CA LYS A 278 8.62 -19.38 -0.57
C LYS A 278 9.43 -19.57 0.70
N SER A 279 10.03 -20.74 0.86
CA SER A 279 10.96 -21.06 1.94
C SER A 279 12.29 -21.53 1.37
N GLY A 280 13.34 -21.43 2.17
CA GLY A 280 14.64 -22.01 1.90
C GLY A 280 15.17 -22.61 3.19
N LEU A 281 14.97 -23.90 3.40
CA LEU A 281 15.41 -24.55 4.64
C LEU A 281 16.50 -25.59 4.36
N PRO A 282 17.52 -25.69 5.21
CA PRO A 282 18.46 -26.79 5.13
C PRO A 282 17.74 -28.11 5.40
N GLU A 283 18.07 -29.17 4.67
CA GLU A 283 17.47 -30.48 4.92
C GLU A 283 17.94 -31.04 6.27
N THR A 284 17.03 -31.62 7.04
CA THR A 284 17.34 -32.21 8.35
C THR A 284 18.35 -33.35 8.24
N ALA A 285 18.31 -34.11 7.14
CA ALA A 285 19.21 -35.25 6.91
C ALA A 285 20.59 -34.83 6.37
N ASP A 286 20.67 -33.70 5.66
CA ASP A 286 21.90 -33.15 5.12
C ASP A 286 21.82 -31.62 5.06
N PRO A 287 22.30 -30.91 6.11
CA PRO A 287 22.24 -29.45 6.17
C PRO A 287 23.04 -28.72 5.08
N THR A 288 23.86 -29.45 4.30
CA THR A 288 24.56 -28.87 3.14
C THR A 288 23.65 -28.72 1.91
N VAL A 289 22.47 -29.34 1.94
CA VAL A 289 21.44 -29.24 0.91
C VAL A 289 20.36 -28.26 1.37
N MET A 290 20.12 -27.25 0.55
CA MET A 290 19.01 -26.32 0.72
C MET A 290 17.81 -26.80 -0.08
N ALA A 291 16.66 -26.96 0.59
CA ALA A 291 15.38 -27.20 -0.04
C ALA A 291 14.63 -25.87 -0.16
N TYR A 292 14.52 -25.37 -1.39
CA TYR A 292 13.71 -24.20 -1.72
C TYR A 292 12.33 -24.66 -2.16
N VAL A 293 11.29 -24.24 -1.46
CA VAL A 293 9.90 -24.60 -1.78
C VAL A 293 9.14 -23.33 -2.10
N PHE A 294 8.62 -23.24 -3.30
CA PHE A 294 7.70 -22.20 -3.74
C PHE A 294 6.29 -22.77 -3.81
N THR A 295 5.31 -22.00 -3.38
CA THR A 295 3.89 -22.36 -3.44
C THR A 295 3.12 -21.24 -4.14
N ASP A 296 2.19 -21.60 -5.03
CA ASP A 296 1.27 -20.64 -5.64
C ASP A 296 -0.04 -20.51 -4.84
N PRO A 297 -0.92 -19.53 -5.16
CA PRO A 297 -2.20 -19.38 -4.48
C PRO A 297 -3.16 -20.57 -4.64
N GLY A 298 -2.98 -21.36 -5.69
CA GLY A 298 -3.78 -22.56 -5.98
C GLY A 298 -3.31 -23.81 -5.24
N GLY A 299 -2.15 -23.75 -4.57
CA GLY A 299 -1.54 -24.88 -3.85
C GLY A 299 -0.57 -25.72 -4.70
N ALA A 300 -0.28 -25.33 -5.94
CA ALA A 300 0.80 -25.94 -6.70
C ALA A 300 2.14 -25.60 -6.05
N THR A 301 3.10 -26.52 -6.11
CA THR A 301 4.42 -26.34 -5.49
C THR A 301 5.56 -26.59 -6.46
N LEU A 302 6.60 -25.77 -6.39
CA LEU A 302 7.88 -25.97 -7.07
C LEU A 302 8.97 -26.12 -6.00
N THR A 303 9.65 -27.25 -5.98
CA THR A 303 10.73 -27.56 -5.04
C THR A 303 12.05 -27.70 -5.77
N LEU A 304 13.05 -26.91 -5.37
CA LEU A 304 14.42 -26.99 -5.86
C LEU A 304 15.34 -27.44 -4.72
N ARG A 305 16.05 -28.55 -4.90
CA ARG A 305 17.09 -29.01 -3.96
C ARG A 305 18.46 -28.67 -4.51
N VAL A 306 19.23 -27.87 -3.78
CA VAL A 306 20.51 -27.33 -4.25
C VAL A 306 21.60 -27.60 -3.23
N ARG A 307 22.79 -28.00 -3.70
CA ARG A 307 24.02 -28.01 -2.91
C ARG A 307 25.02 -27.06 -3.52
N GLY A 308 25.33 -25.96 -2.83
CA GLY A 308 26.18 -24.91 -3.40
C GLY A 308 25.54 -24.29 -4.66
N ASN A 309 26.09 -24.58 -5.85
CA ASN A 309 25.53 -24.18 -7.14
C ASN A 309 24.94 -25.35 -7.94
N ASP A 310 25.02 -26.57 -7.40
CA ASP A 310 24.57 -27.77 -8.08
C ASP A 310 23.10 -28.04 -7.77
N LEU A 311 22.26 -28.10 -8.80
CA LEU A 311 20.88 -28.58 -8.68
C LEU A 311 20.89 -30.11 -8.55
N LEU A 312 20.35 -30.61 -7.44
CA LEU A 312 20.21 -32.04 -7.19
C LEU A 312 18.91 -32.59 -7.75
N THR A 313 17.79 -31.95 -7.43
CA THR A 313 16.46 -32.31 -7.93
C THR A 313 15.60 -31.08 -8.08
N GLU A 314 14.70 -31.14 -9.05
CA GLU A 314 13.61 -30.18 -9.19
C GLU A 314 12.29 -30.94 -9.34
N ARG A 315 11.28 -30.48 -8.62
CA ARG A 315 9.96 -31.11 -8.52
C ARG A 315 8.87 -30.06 -8.62
N TYR A 316 7.98 -30.20 -9.59
CA TYR A 316 6.77 -29.41 -9.70
C TYR A 316 5.55 -30.30 -9.42
N VAL A 317 4.69 -29.91 -8.49
CA VAL A 317 3.44 -30.58 -8.17
C VAL A 317 2.28 -29.64 -8.46
N THR A 318 1.32 -30.06 -9.27
CA THR A 318 0.11 -29.27 -9.56
C THR A 318 -0.81 -29.20 -8.34
N ALA A 319 -1.78 -28.28 -8.36
CA ALA A 319 -2.79 -28.17 -7.30
C ALA A 319 -3.57 -29.47 -7.08
N GLU A 320 -3.77 -30.28 -8.13
CA GLU A 320 -4.43 -31.59 -8.10
C GLU A 320 -3.52 -32.73 -7.60
N GLY A 321 -2.26 -32.43 -7.26
CA GLY A 321 -1.29 -33.37 -6.73
C GLY A 321 -0.48 -34.15 -7.78
N VAL A 322 -0.56 -33.77 -9.07
CA VAL A 322 0.23 -34.43 -10.13
C VAL A 322 1.66 -33.92 -10.07
N ALA A 323 2.62 -34.84 -9.92
CA ALA A 323 4.04 -34.51 -9.79
C ALA A 323 4.83 -34.71 -11.08
N TYR A 324 5.71 -33.76 -11.37
CA TYR A 324 6.72 -33.78 -12.42
C TYR A 324 8.07 -33.58 -11.76
N ASP A 325 9.01 -34.48 -12.03
CA ASP A 325 10.32 -34.49 -11.37
C ASP A 325 11.44 -34.57 -12.41
N CYS A 326 12.59 -34.02 -12.06
CA CYS A 326 13.87 -34.30 -12.70
C CYS A 326 14.98 -34.39 -11.64
N SER A 327 16.07 -35.09 -11.97
CA SER A 327 17.23 -35.22 -11.10
C SER A 327 18.54 -34.97 -11.86
N ALA A 328 19.49 -34.32 -11.18
CA ALA A 328 20.82 -34.00 -11.67
C ALA A 328 20.80 -33.46 -13.12
N ALA A 329 21.55 -34.09 -14.03
CA ALA A 329 21.65 -33.69 -15.44
C ALA A 329 20.33 -33.81 -16.24
N GLY A 330 19.29 -34.46 -15.69
CA GLY A 330 17.96 -34.52 -16.29
C GLY A 330 17.19 -33.20 -16.17
N CYS A 331 17.54 -32.36 -15.21
CA CYS A 331 17.04 -31.00 -15.12
C CYS A 331 17.88 -30.10 -16.04
N THR A 332 17.25 -29.52 -17.06
CA THR A 332 17.92 -28.66 -18.03
C THR A 332 17.24 -27.31 -18.07
N GLY A 333 17.98 -26.25 -18.43
CA GLY A 333 17.42 -24.91 -18.60
C GLY A 333 17.28 -24.08 -17.32
N LEU A 334 17.65 -24.59 -16.14
CA LEU A 334 17.80 -23.81 -14.92
C LEU A 334 19.24 -23.26 -14.80
N VAL A 335 19.36 -21.97 -14.52
CA VAL A 335 20.62 -21.31 -14.16
C VAL A 335 20.46 -20.61 -12.81
N LEU A 336 21.31 -20.96 -11.85
CA LEU A 336 21.40 -20.27 -10.56
C LEU A 336 22.39 -19.12 -10.66
N GLY A 337 21.99 -17.93 -10.22
CA GLY A 337 22.88 -16.79 -10.11
C GLY A 337 23.68 -16.76 -8.81
N THR A 338 24.52 -15.74 -8.69
CA THR A 338 25.33 -15.50 -7.49
C THR A 338 24.44 -15.13 -6.30
N PRO A 339 24.73 -15.63 -5.09
CA PRO A 339 24.07 -15.17 -3.87
C PRO A 339 24.27 -13.68 -3.64
N ALA A 340 23.20 -13.01 -3.22
CA ALA A 340 23.24 -11.67 -2.64
C ALA A 340 23.78 -11.72 -1.20
N GLY A 341 23.97 -10.56 -0.58
CA GLY A 341 24.50 -10.44 0.79
C GLY A 341 23.62 -11.11 1.86
N ASP A 342 22.31 -11.22 1.61
CA ASP A 342 21.34 -11.93 2.45
C ASP A 342 21.22 -13.43 2.10
N LEU A 343 22.10 -13.95 1.24
CA LEU A 343 22.14 -15.31 0.70
C LEU A 343 20.97 -15.70 -0.22
N SER A 344 20.02 -14.80 -0.49
CA SER A 344 19.05 -14.98 -1.57
C SER A 344 19.77 -15.06 -2.92
N ARG A 345 19.19 -15.73 -3.91
CA ARG A 345 19.81 -15.79 -5.25
C ARG A 345 18.79 -15.97 -6.37
N PRO A 346 19.02 -15.41 -7.57
CA PRO A 346 18.12 -15.62 -8.69
C PRO A 346 18.26 -17.04 -9.27
N ALA A 347 17.15 -17.57 -9.76
CA ALA A 347 17.00 -18.84 -10.46
C ALA A 347 16.26 -18.56 -11.77
N THR A 348 16.96 -18.71 -12.90
CA THR A 348 16.41 -18.39 -14.23
C THR A 348 16.13 -19.67 -15.01
N PHE A 349 14.91 -19.78 -15.53
CA PHE A 349 14.43 -20.89 -16.35
C PHE A 349 14.37 -20.44 -17.81
N THR A 350 15.17 -21.06 -18.66
CA THR A 350 15.14 -20.90 -20.12
C THR A 350 14.80 -22.24 -20.75
N ASN A 351 13.53 -22.44 -21.09
CA ASN A 351 12.98 -23.74 -21.46
C ASN A 351 13.35 -24.83 -20.44
N GLY A 352 13.20 -24.50 -19.15
CA GLY A 352 13.48 -25.38 -18.04
C GLY A 352 12.63 -26.65 -18.13
N ARG A 353 13.22 -27.85 -18.15
CA ARG A 353 12.45 -29.10 -18.30
C ARG A 353 12.36 -29.87 -16.99
N ILE A 354 11.13 -30.06 -16.52
CA ILE A 354 10.79 -30.95 -15.40
C ILE A 354 9.78 -31.99 -15.91
N GLY A 355 10.25 -33.19 -16.23
CA GLY A 355 9.42 -34.20 -16.90
C GLY A 355 8.80 -33.65 -18.20
N ALA A 356 7.46 -33.57 -18.25
CA ALA A 356 6.70 -33.03 -19.38
C ALA A 356 6.41 -31.51 -19.28
N ALA A 357 6.70 -30.88 -18.14
CA ALA A 357 6.50 -29.45 -17.94
C ALA A 357 7.69 -28.66 -18.49
N THR A 358 7.41 -27.51 -19.12
CA THR A 358 8.41 -26.53 -19.52
C THR A 358 8.23 -25.23 -18.74
N LEU A 359 9.28 -24.77 -18.07
CA LEU A 359 9.30 -23.57 -17.24
C LEU A 359 10.06 -22.45 -17.96
N ASN A 360 9.53 -21.23 -17.91
CA ASN A 360 10.17 -20.05 -18.44
C ASN A 360 9.99 -18.85 -17.50
N GLY A 361 11.06 -18.11 -17.25
CA GLY A 361 11.03 -16.91 -16.39
C GLY A 361 12.11 -16.97 -15.32
N SER A 362 11.94 -16.21 -14.24
CA SER A 362 12.90 -16.17 -13.13
C SER A 362 12.19 -16.14 -11.79
N LEU A 363 12.73 -16.89 -10.84
CA LEU A 363 12.39 -16.81 -9.43
C LEU A 363 13.61 -16.36 -8.63
N THR A 364 13.38 -15.86 -7.43
CA THR A 364 14.40 -15.52 -6.44
C THR A 364 14.30 -16.54 -5.33
N LEU A 365 15.29 -17.44 -5.26
CA LEU A 365 15.46 -18.33 -4.13
C LEU A 365 15.59 -17.48 -2.87
N PRO A 366 14.71 -17.67 -1.88
CA PRO A 366 14.71 -16.84 -0.68
C PRO A 366 15.99 -17.04 0.13
N ALA A 367 16.32 -16.06 0.94
CA ALA A 367 17.26 -16.24 2.04
C ALA A 367 16.84 -17.45 2.91
N PRO A 368 17.78 -18.13 3.59
CA PRO A 368 17.45 -19.22 4.50
C PRO A 368 16.37 -18.80 5.51
N GLY A 369 15.25 -19.51 5.53
CA GLY A 369 14.10 -19.11 6.33
C GLY A 369 12.80 -19.85 6.01
N PRO A 370 11.79 -19.70 6.89
CA PRO A 370 10.46 -20.28 6.72
C PRO A 370 9.70 -19.57 5.59
N ALA A 371 8.61 -20.20 5.15
CA ALA A 371 7.68 -19.58 4.22
C ALA A 371 6.88 -18.50 4.94
N ILE A 372 7.09 -17.23 4.55
CA ILE A 372 6.29 -16.11 5.04
C ILE A 372 4.96 -16.10 4.25
N PRO A 373 3.81 -16.02 4.93
CA PRO A 373 2.51 -16.00 4.27
C PRO A 373 2.29 -14.71 3.47
N VAL A 374 1.47 -14.80 2.42
CA VAL A 374 1.00 -13.60 1.70
C VAL A 374 0.12 -12.80 2.64
N LEU A 375 0.50 -11.54 2.84
CA LEU A 375 -0.28 -10.59 3.61
C LEU A 375 -1.25 -9.83 2.67
N PRO A 376 -2.46 -9.47 3.12
CA PRO A 376 -3.47 -8.82 2.28
C PRO A 376 -3.07 -7.41 1.81
N CYS A 377 -2.11 -6.75 2.45
CA CYS A 377 -1.67 -5.38 2.16
C CYS A 377 -0.49 -5.25 1.18
N ASP A 378 -0.46 -4.15 0.43
CA ASP A 378 0.59 -3.78 -0.55
C ASP A 378 1.84 -3.22 0.13
N ASN A 379 1.62 -2.28 1.05
CA ASN A 379 2.61 -1.60 1.86
C ASN A 379 2.16 -1.66 3.32
N ASN A 380 3.05 -1.22 4.22
CA ASN A 380 2.86 -1.26 5.66
C ASN A 380 2.79 -2.69 6.19
N ARG A 381 3.79 -3.48 5.82
CA ARG A 381 3.88 -4.89 6.19
C ARG A 381 5.30 -5.24 6.57
N TYR A 382 5.42 -6.22 7.44
CA TYR A 382 6.72 -6.83 7.71
C TYR A 382 6.61 -8.32 7.97
N ALA A 383 7.77 -8.94 7.93
CA ALA A 383 8.04 -10.25 8.45
C ALA A 383 9.36 -10.20 9.24
N LEU A 384 9.29 -10.58 10.50
CA LEU A 384 10.42 -10.76 11.40
C LEU A 384 10.63 -12.26 11.59
N VAL A 385 11.74 -12.78 11.09
CA VAL A 385 12.15 -14.18 11.22
C VAL A 385 13.18 -14.28 12.33
N TYR A 386 12.87 -15.05 13.36
CA TYR A 386 13.75 -15.31 14.49
C TYR A 386 14.80 -16.38 14.14
N PRO A 387 15.88 -16.50 14.93
CA PRO A 387 16.94 -17.47 14.67
C PRO A 387 16.51 -18.94 14.58
N ASP A 388 15.44 -19.31 15.31
CA ASP A 388 14.85 -20.65 15.29
C ASP A 388 13.91 -20.91 14.10
N PHE A 389 13.87 -19.98 13.13
CA PHE A 389 12.95 -19.97 11.99
C PHE A 389 11.46 -19.87 12.36
N SER A 390 11.13 -19.55 13.62
CA SER A 390 9.81 -18.99 13.93
C SER A 390 9.73 -17.57 13.36
N PHE A 391 8.52 -17.07 13.10
CA PHE A 391 8.37 -15.74 12.54
C PHE A 391 7.11 -15.04 13.04
N ALA A 392 7.12 -13.72 12.96
CA ALA A 392 5.95 -12.86 13.05
C ALA A 392 5.80 -12.10 11.74
N ALA A 393 4.63 -12.15 11.11
CA ALA A 393 4.33 -11.40 9.90
C ALA A 393 2.92 -10.83 9.99
N GLU A 394 2.78 -9.55 9.68
CA GLU A 394 1.48 -8.87 9.72
C GLU A 394 1.43 -7.67 8.77
N CYS A 395 0.21 -7.37 8.34
CA CYS A 395 -0.13 -6.03 7.90
C CYS A 395 -0.21 -5.15 9.13
N VAL A 396 0.47 -4.03 9.09
CA VAL A 396 0.32 -2.97 10.09
C VAL A 396 -0.97 -2.23 9.74
N ASP A 397 -2.10 -2.79 10.20
CA ASP A 397 -3.48 -2.33 9.97
C ASP A 397 -3.78 -1.00 10.70
N ALA A 398 -4.25 0.03 10.00
CA ALA A 398 -5.63 0.28 9.50
C ALA A 398 -6.49 1.19 10.40
N SER A 399 -6.00 1.62 11.56
CA SER A 399 -6.61 2.74 12.31
C SER A 399 -6.10 4.12 11.88
N ASP A 400 -5.26 4.18 10.85
CA ASP A 400 -4.88 5.44 10.24
C ASP A 400 -5.92 5.79 9.15
N PRO A 401 -6.68 6.90 9.28
CA PRO A 401 -7.64 7.33 8.26
C PRO A 401 -7.03 7.54 6.87
N PHE A 402 -5.69 7.60 6.75
CA PHE A 402 -4.98 7.80 5.48
C PHE A 402 -4.48 6.52 4.82
N GLY A 403 -4.60 5.36 5.48
CA GLY A 403 -4.07 4.08 4.96
C GLY A 403 -2.54 3.98 5.01
N ILE A 404 -1.88 4.84 5.81
CA ILE A 404 -0.44 4.93 5.96
C ILE A 404 -0.07 4.29 7.30
N GLY A 405 0.44 3.06 7.26
CA GLY A 405 0.65 2.22 8.44
C GLY A 405 1.81 2.63 9.34
N GLY A 406 2.45 3.78 9.10
CA GLY A 406 3.33 4.43 10.05
C GLY A 406 2.81 5.81 10.40
N MET A 407 2.24 5.97 11.61
CA MET A 407 1.99 7.29 12.17
C MET A 407 3.27 7.82 12.82
N PHE A 408 3.41 9.16 12.83
CA PHE A 408 4.38 9.85 13.66
C PHE A 408 4.07 9.51 15.13
N GLY A 409 4.84 8.58 15.69
CA GLY A 409 4.77 8.19 17.10
C GLY A 409 6.14 8.28 17.80
N GLY A 410 7.16 8.72 17.06
CA GLY A 410 8.52 8.83 17.57
C GLY A 410 8.75 10.18 18.22
N ASN A 411 8.84 10.16 19.55
CA ASN A 411 9.45 11.15 20.43
C ASN A 411 10.95 11.37 20.07
N ALA A 412 11.32 11.65 18.81
CA ALA A 412 12.72 11.64 18.35
C ALA A 412 13.28 13.03 18.06
N GLY A 413 12.42 13.84 17.44
CA GLY A 413 12.55 15.22 16.97
C GLY A 413 13.86 15.71 16.37
N LEU A 414 13.74 16.85 15.69
CA LEU A 414 14.72 17.27 14.70
C LEU A 414 16.14 17.46 15.28
N PRO A 415 17.19 17.00 14.57
CA PRO A 415 17.20 16.48 13.20
C PRO A 415 16.91 14.97 13.08
N ARG A 416 16.51 14.30 14.17
CA ARG A 416 16.20 12.86 14.17
C ARG A 416 14.69 12.64 14.06
N THR A 417 14.27 11.95 13.02
CA THR A 417 12.88 11.57 12.83
C THR A 417 12.68 10.13 13.29
N GLY A 418 11.61 9.88 14.04
CA GLY A 418 11.27 8.55 14.57
C GLY A 418 9.95 8.08 14.02
N PHE A 419 9.94 6.89 13.42
CA PHE A 419 8.75 6.25 12.87
C PHE A 419 8.37 5.06 13.76
N GLY A 420 7.09 4.98 14.12
CA GLY A 420 6.51 3.82 14.78
C GLY A 420 5.57 3.12 13.82
N PHE A 421 5.77 1.81 13.61
CA PHE A 421 4.87 0.99 12.81
C PHE A 421 4.06 0.11 13.77
N GLY A 422 3.04 0.73 14.37
CA GLY A 422 2.27 0.13 15.47
C GLY A 422 3.17 -0.31 16.63
N GLY A 423 2.84 -1.45 17.25
CA GLY A 423 3.65 -2.10 18.28
C GLY A 423 4.75 -3.02 17.72
N ALA A 424 5.04 -2.97 16.41
CA ALA A 424 5.91 -3.94 15.76
C ALA A 424 7.34 -3.46 15.59
N LEU A 425 7.55 -2.25 15.06
CA LEU A 425 8.87 -1.71 14.73
C LEU A 425 8.98 -0.24 15.14
N SER A 426 10.19 0.16 15.53
CA SER A 426 10.59 1.55 15.63
C SER A 426 11.80 1.80 14.72
N VAL A 427 11.72 2.86 13.92
CA VAL A 427 12.78 3.25 12.99
C VAL A 427 13.20 4.68 13.30
N TYR A 428 14.50 4.92 13.32
CA TYR A 428 15.06 6.24 13.50
C TYR A 428 15.92 6.65 12.33
N VAL A 429 15.79 7.91 11.93
CA VAL A 429 16.52 8.57 10.85
C VAL A 429 17.12 9.84 11.40
N GLU A 430 18.31 10.24 10.98
CA GLU A 430 18.94 11.51 11.36
C GLU A 430 19.49 12.19 10.12
N ASN A 431 19.15 13.47 9.90
CA ASN A 431 19.52 14.22 8.70
C ASN A 431 19.15 13.52 7.37
N GLY A 432 18.05 12.77 7.37
CA GLY A 432 17.58 12.02 6.20
C GLY A 432 18.22 10.63 6.02
N GLU A 433 19.20 10.25 6.84
CA GLU A 433 19.86 8.93 6.79
C GLU A 433 19.36 7.97 7.87
N LEU A 434 19.30 6.67 7.56
CA LEU A 434 18.85 5.64 8.51
C LEU A 434 19.85 5.49 9.66
N LEU A 435 19.38 5.70 10.90
CA LEU A 435 20.19 5.56 12.10
C LEU A 435 20.03 4.17 12.75
N SER A 436 18.80 3.69 12.92
CA SER A 436 18.56 2.39 13.57
C SER A 436 17.17 1.85 13.30
N ILE A 437 17.03 0.53 13.37
CA ILE A 437 15.74 -0.16 13.35
C ILE A 437 15.68 -1.08 14.57
N THR A 438 14.61 -0.99 15.35
CA THR A 438 14.33 -1.84 16.51
C THR A 438 13.04 -2.61 16.26
N ALA A 439 13.09 -3.93 16.37
CA ALA A 439 11.91 -4.78 16.40
C ALA A 439 11.37 -4.86 17.84
N LEU A 440 10.14 -4.43 18.04
CA LEU A 440 9.50 -4.28 19.35
C LEU A 440 8.80 -5.55 19.83
N ARG A 441 8.70 -6.58 18.98
CA ARG A 441 8.22 -7.91 19.39
C ARG A 441 9.35 -8.64 20.13
N PRO A 442 9.20 -8.90 21.45
CA PRO A 442 10.21 -9.62 22.20
C PRO A 442 10.22 -11.10 21.80
N TYR A 443 11.41 -11.68 21.80
CA TYR A 443 11.64 -13.12 21.67
C TYR A 443 12.14 -13.66 23.00
N THR A 444 11.70 -14.85 23.41
CA THR A 444 12.24 -15.49 24.61
C THR A 444 13.45 -16.32 24.22
N ASP A 445 14.65 -15.93 24.66
CA ASP A 445 15.86 -16.70 24.43
C ASP A 445 15.71 -18.11 25.06
N PRO A 446 15.71 -19.20 24.26
CA PRO A 446 15.52 -20.55 24.79
C PRO A 446 16.67 -21.01 25.71
N GLY A 447 17.86 -20.40 25.60
CA GLY A 447 19.01 -20.73 26.44
C GLY A 447 18.93 -20.13 27.85
N THR A 448 18.35 -18.91 27.98
CA THR A 448 18.32 -18.17 29.26
C THR A 448 16.91 -17.99 29.83
N GLY A 449 15.86 -18.18 29.02
CA GLY A 449 14.47 -17.91 29.36
C GLY A 449 14.14 -16.41 29.48
N GLN A 450 15.07 -15.52 29.12
CA GLN A 450 14.90 -14.07 29.22
C GLN A 450 14.35 -13.48 27.91
N PRO A 451 13.53 -12.42 27.98
CA PRO A 451 13.11 -11.69 26.79
C PRO A 451 14.29 -10.91 26.20
N VAL A 452 14.48 -11.02 24.88
CA VAL A 452 15.43 -10.23 24.10
C VAL A 452 14.71 -9.41 23.04
N VAL A 453 15.30 -8.28 22.69
CA VAL A 453 14.82 -7.35 21.65
C VAL A 453 15.83 -7.32 20.52
N PHE A 454 15.38 -7.18 19.28
CA PHE A 454 16.28 -7.16 18.12
C PHE A 454 16.46 -5.76 17.56
N LYS A 455 17.70 -5.36 17.29
CA LYS A 455 18.03 -4.02 16.78
C LYS A 455 19.21 -4.03 15.82
N CYS A 456 19.24 -3.13 14.85
CA CYS A 456 20.43 -2.78 14.07
C CYS A 456 20.74 -1.29 14.22
N VAL A 457 22.01 -0.90 14.05
CA VAL A 457 22.46 0.50 14.11
C VAL A 457 23.39 0.83 12.95
N GLY A 458 23.16 1.96 12.28
CA GLY A 458 23.97 2.48 11.19
C GLY A 458 24.16 1.46 10.07
N ALA A 459 25.41 1.19 9.72
CA ALA A 459 25.77 0.26 8.64
C ALA A 459 25.31 -1.20 8.89
N GLU A 460 25.01 -1.59 10.13
CA GLU A 460 24.45 -2.92 10.43
C GLU A 460 23.04 -3.09 9.86
N CYS A 461 22.31 -1.99 9.64
CA CYS A 461 21.00 -2.00 8.99
C CYS A 461 21.08 -2.18 7.46
N ALA A 462 22.13 -2.85 6.96
CA ALA A 462 22.27 -3.15 5.54
C ALA A 462 21.04 -3.90 5.02
N GLY A 463 20.53 -3.49 3.86
CA GLY A 463 19.28 -4.00 3.28
C GLY A 463 18.06 -3.12 3.56
N ALA A 464 18.18 -2.12 4.44
CA ALA A 464 17.16 -1.08 4.59
C ALA A 464 17.42 0.08 3.63
N VAL A 465 16.40 0.49 2.89
CA VAL A 465 16.45 1.58 1.92
C VAL A 465 15.32 2.56 2.23
N LEU A 466 15.68 3.80 2.52
CA LEU A 466 14.75 4.91 2.61
C LEU A 466 14.62 5.55 1.23
N GLY A 467 13.38 5.69 0.74
CA GLY A 467 13.09 6.42 -0.49
C GLY A 467 13.33 7.91 -0.35
N GLU A 468 13.24 8.65 -1.45
CA GLU A 468 13.23 10.12 -1.40
C GLU A 468 11.92 10.64 -0.79
N PRO A 469 11.93 11.79 -0.11
CA PRO A 469 10.71 12.46 0.34
C PRO A 469 9.90 12.97 -0.85
N GLU A 470 8.59 12.70 -0.85
CA GLU A 470 7.64 13.12 -1.89
C GLU A 470 6.51 13.96 -1.29
N LEU A 471 6.24 15.13 -1.86
CA LEU A 471 5.10 15.96 -1.44
C LEU A 471 3.79 15.35 -1.92
N ASN A 472 2.84 15.19 -1.01
CA ASN A 472 1.50 14.72 -1.27
C ASN A 472 0.47 15.75 -0.79
N TYR A 473 -0.49 16.07 -1.67
CA TYR A 473 -1.57 17.02 -1.44
C TYR A 473 -2.95 16.36 -1.34
N ASP A 474 -3.02 15.03 -1.49
CA ASP A 474 -4.27 14.26 -1.58
C ASP A 474 -5.02 14.22 -0.24
N TYR A 475 -4.34 14.51 0.87
CA TYR A 475 -4.87 14.37 2.23
C TYR A 475 -5.24 15.71 2.91
N GLY A 476 -5.13 16.84 2.22
CA GLY A 476 -5.50 18.16 2.74
C GLY A 476 -4.30 19.07 2.99
N PRO A 477 -3.60 18.98 4.15
CA PRO A 477 -2.35 19.71 4.37
C PRO A 477 -1.22 19.14 3.52
N GLU A 478 -0.17 19.94 3.30
CA GLU A 478 1.07 19.50 2.64
C GLU A 478 1.75 18.45 3.51
N LEU A 479 1.72 17.19 3.07
CA LEU A 479 2.37 16.06 3.75
C LEU A 479 3.58 15.63 2.92
N THR A 480 4.69 15.32 3.57
CA THR A 480 5.81 14.65 2.90
C THR A 480 5.67 13.16 3.15
N LEU A 481 5.66 12.34 2.11
CA LEU A 481 5.65 10.89 2.20
C LEU A 481 7.05 10.34 1.94
N ARG A 482 7.40 9.25 2.60
CA ARG A 482 8.66 8.56 2.38
C ARG A 482 8.46 7.05 2.45
N SER A 483 9.06 6.31 1.53
CA SER A 483 9.02 4.84 1.57
C SER A 483 10.19 4.30 2.38
N LEU A 484 9.98 3.15 3.02
CA LEU A 484 11.03 2.35 3.66
C LEU A 484 10.89 0.91 3.17
N THR A 485 11.92 0.42 2.48
CA THR A 485 12.02 -0.98 2.03
C THR A 485 13.05 -1.71 2.86
N LEU A 486 12.70 -2.90 3.36
CA LEU A 486 13.58 -3.76 4.16
C LEU A 486 13.77 -5.09 3.42
N SER A 487 14.99 -5.34 2.95
CA SER A 487 15.37 -6.53 2.20
C SER A 487 16.35 -7.37 2.99
N GLY A 488 15.85 -8.16 3.95
CA GLY A 488 16.65 -9.12 4.70
C GLY A 488 17.59 -8.49 5.73
N VAL A 489 17.15 -7.40 6.36
CA VAL A 489 17.94 -6.65 7.35
C VAL A 489 18.25 -7.54 8.54
N GLN A 490 19.53 -7.64 8.89
CA GLN A 490 19.97 -8.43 10.04
C GLN A 490 19.91 -7.59 11.32
N LEU A 491 19.22 -8.11 12.33
CA LEU A 491 19.06 -7.47 13.63
C LEU A 491 19.75 -8.32 14.71
N ARG A 492 20.60 -7.71 15.52
CA ARG A 492 21.25 -8.40 16.64
C ARG A 492 20.33 -8.45 17.86
N ALA A 493 20.43 -9.52 18.63
CA ALA A 493 19.72 -9.67 19.90
C ALA A 493 20.37 -8.79 20.99
N LEU A 494 19.53 -8.07 21.74
CA LEU A 494 19.90 -7.24 22.87
C LEU A 494 19.12 -7.65 24.11
N ASN A 495 19.78 -7.57 25.26
CA ASN A 495 19.12 -7.63 26.56
C ASN A 495 18.30 -6.34 26.79
N ALA A 496 17.44 -6.34 27.82
CA ALA A 496 16.63 -5.18 28.19
C ALA A 496 17.47 -3.93 28.53
N ASP A 497 18.73 -4.11 28.97
CA ASP A 497 19.68 -3.03 29.26
C ASP A 497 20.45 -2.55 28.01
N GLY A 498 20.13 -3.05 26.81
CA GLY A 498 20.77 -2.70 25.55
C GLY A 498 22.14 -3.35 25.31
N THR A 499 22.62 -4.20 26.22
CA THR A 499 23.85 -4.97 26.01
C THR A 499 23.61 -6.14 25.04
N PRO A 500 24.64 -6.62 24.32
CA PRO A 500 24.52 -7.81 23.49
C PRO A 500 23.99 -9.00 24.29
N ALA A 501 22.96 -9.66 23.77
CA ALA A 501 22.44 -10.87 24.39
C ALA A 501 23.42 -12.04 24.23
N THR A 502 23.23 -13.10 25.02
CA THR A 502 23.93 -14.39 24.85
C THR A 502 23.57 -15.08 23.54
N LEU A 503 22.36 -14.81 23.02
CA LEU A 503 21.93 -15.22 21.70
C LEU A 503 22.72 -14.46 20.63
N THR A 504 23.62 -15.15 19.94
CA THR A 504 24.52 -14.55 18.94
C THR A 504 23.95 -14.54 17.53
N GLU A 505 22.90 -15.32 17.29
CA GLU A 505 22.24 -15.41 15.99
C GLU A 505 21.31 -14.20 15.76
N ALA A 506 21.29 -13.70 14.54
CA ALA A 506 20.51 -12.52 14.16
C ALA A 506 19.08 -12.89 13.76
N ALA A 507 18.13 -12.00 14.05
CA ALA A 507 16.82 -12.04 13.41
C ALA A 507 16.90 -11.35 12.04
N THR A 508 16.13 -11.85 11.08
CA THR A 508 16.02 -11.25 9.74
C THR A 508 14.71 -10.50 9.62
N LEU A 509 14.77 -9.23 9.22
CA LEU A 509 13.63 -8.36 9.02
C LEU A 509 13.43 -8.05 7.53
N GLN A 510 12.21 -8.29 7.04
CA GLN A 510 11.76 -7.96 5.69
C GLN A 510 10.48 -7.13 5.78
N GLY A 511 10.25 -6.22 4.83
CA GLY A 511 9.07 -5.38 4.87
C GLY A 511 9.07 -4.24 3.86
N SER A 512 7.91 -3.61 3.71
CA SER A 512 7.73 -2.38 2.95
C SER A 512 6.78 -1.49 3.72
N PHE A 513 7.14 -0.23 3.85
CA PHE A 513 6.39 0.76 4.60
C PHE A 513 6.29 2.06 3.81
N LEU A 514 5.16 2.74 3.98
CA LEU A 514 5.00 4.14 3.63
C LEU A 514 4.86 4.92 4.94
N THR A 515 5.62 5.99 5.09
CA THR A 515 5.58 6.85 6.27
C THR A 515 5.32 8.29 5.86
N ILE A 516 4.76 9.06 6.79
CA ILE A 516 4.54 10.49 6.64
C ILE A 516 5.59 11.22 7.46
N GLU A 517 6.31 12.11 6.79
CA GLU A 517 7.08 13.19 7.38
C GLU A 517 6.19 14.45 7.35
N TYR A 518 5.57 14.76 8.48
CA TYR A 518 4.97 16.06 8.70
C TYR A 518 6.00 16.93 9.42
N ILE A 519 6.38 18.05 8.81
CA ILE A 519 7.24 19.04 9.45
C ILE A 519 6.35 20.25 9.75
N ASP A 520 5.94 20.43 11.01
CA ASP A 520 5.15 21.61 11.38
C ASP A 520 6.03 22.87 11.26
N PRO A 521 5.69 23.85 10.40
CA PRO A 521 6.42 25.10 10.31
C PRO A 521 6.49 25.85 11.66
N ALA A 522 5.53 25.64 12.56
CA ALA A 522 5.50 26.21 13.89
C ALA A 522 6.54 25.59 14.84
N GLU A 523 7.01 24.36 14.59
CA GLU A 523 8.15 23.77 15.32
C GLU A 523 9.46 24.53 15.07
N PHE A 524 9.58 25.30 13.97
CA PHE A 524 10.76 26.13 13.67
C PHE A 524 10.71 27.53 14.26
N SER A 525 9.59 27.94 14.85
CA SER A 525 9.45 29.27 15.43
C SER A 525 9.36 29.12 16.94
N PRO A 526 10.44 29.39 17.70
CA PRO A 526 10.33 29.51 19.14
C PRO A 526 9.42 30.71 19.43
N GLN A 527 8.14 30.45 19.64
CA GLN A 527 7.29 31.41 20.31
C GLN A 527 7.80 31.47 21.76
N PRO A 528 8.22 32.64 22.27
CA PRO A 528 8.67 32.75 23.65
C PRO A 528 7.52 32.32 24.57
N ASN A 529 7.72 31.21 25.27
CA ASN A 529 6.93 30.90 26.45
C ASN A 529 7.36 31.90 27.51
N ASP A 530 6.56 32.92 27.72
CA ASP A 530 6.80 33.81 28.84
C ASP A 530 6.26 33.10 30.09
N CYS A 531 7.06 32.20 30.69
CA CYS A 531 6.92 31.77 32.10
C CYS A 531 7.10 32.97 33.08
N LEU A 532 6.89 34.19 32.60
CA LEU A 532 7.00 35.45 33.28
C LEU A 532 6.01 35.49 34.44
N GLY A 533 6.57 35.52 35.65
CA GLY A 533 5.81 35.64 36.89
C GLY A 533 5.60 34.34 37.66
N THR A 534 6.06 33.18 37.16
CA THR A 534 6.05 31.94 37.95
C THR A 534 7.37 31.78 38.72
N THR A 535 7.28 31.38 39.99
CA THR A 535 8.45 30.95 40.78
C THR A 535 8.79 29.48 40.53
N ASP A 536 7.84 28.74 39.98
CA ASP A 536 7.99 27.36 39.55
C ASP A 536 8.36 27.34 38.07
N HIS A 537 9.66 27.28 37.79
CA HIS A 537 10.15 27.06 36.44
C HIS A 537 11.49 26.33 36.47
N PHE A 538 11.71 25.47 35.48
CA PHE A 538 13.01 24.85 35.23
C PHE A 538 13.20 24.62 33.74
N PHE A 539 14.46 24.57 33.34
CA PHE A 539 14.89 24.40 31.97
C PHE A 539 15.28 22.94 31.73
N ALA A 540 14.85 22.41 30.59
CA ALA A 540 15.36 21.17 30.02
C ALA A 540 16.23 21.47 28.81
N GLN A 541 17.48 21.03 28.84
CA GLN A 541 18.41 21.17 27.72
C GLN A 541 18.84 19.78 27.25
N VAL A 542 18.58 19.47 25.99
CA VAL A 542 19.05 18.22 25.37
C VAL A 542 20.49 18.37 24.86
N SER A 543 21.24 17.27 24.83
CA SER A 543 22.66 17.24 24.44
C SER A 543 22.94 17.46 22.95
N PHE A 544 21.91 17.75 22.14
CA PHE A 544 22.02 17.88 20.69
C PHE A 544 21.20 19.09 20.19
N GLY A 545 21.70 19.74 19.14
CA GLY A 545 21.12 20.98 18.61
C GLY A 545 21.50 22.23 19.42
N ALA A 546 21.82 23.32 18.73
CA ALA A 546 22.34 24.54 19.36
C ALA A 546 21.28 25.40 20.10
N GLN A 547 20.00 24.99 20.12
CA GLN A 547 18.89 25.87 20.55
C GLN A 547 17.76 25.25 21.38
N ALA A 548 17.77 23.97 21.74
CA ALA A 548 16.63 23.35 22.43
C ALA A 548 16.72 23.43 23.96
N VAL A 549 16.74 24.66 24.51
CA VAL A 549 16.41 24.87 25.93
C VAL A 549 14.91 25.08 26.03
N THR A 550 14.19 24.11 26.59
CA THR A 550 12.75 24.22 26.85
C THR A 550 12.57 24.80 28.24
N ASP A 551 11.89 25.94 28.33
CA ASP A 551 11.40 26.46 29.61
C ASP A 551 10.11 25.72 29.99
N ILE A 552 10.13 25.05 31.15
CA ILE A 552 9.03 24.25 31.67
C ILE A 552 8.49 24.96 32.92
N CYS A 553 7.35 25.61 32.76
CA CYS A 553 6.53 26.07 33.88
C CYS A 553 5.24 25.24 33.98
N PRO A 554 4.89 24.74 35.18
CA PRO A 554 3.65 23.99 35.42
C PRO A 554 2.41 24.82 35.11
N ALA A 555 1.43 24.22 34.44
CA ALA A 555 0.12 24.83 34.26
C ALA A 555 -0.57 25.11 35.63
N PRO A 556 -1.48 26.09 35.74
CA PRO A 556 -2.38 26.18 36.89
C PRO A 556 -3.12 24.84 37.09
N GLY A 557 -2.93 24.20 38.25
CA GLY A 557 -3.47 22.85 38.52
C GLY A 557 -2.72 21.70 37.82
N GLY A 558 -1.65 21.98 37.09
CA GLY A 558 -0.80 21.02 36.38
C GLY A 558 0.21 20.30 37.27
N LYS A 559 0.01 20.28 38.59
CA LYS A 559 0.85 19.51 39.51
C LYS A 559 -0.03 18.61 40.36
N THR A 560 0.34 17.35 40.45
CA THR A 560 -0.23 16.42 41.42
C THR A 560 0.87 15.79 42.23
N ALA A 561 0.59 15.54 43.52
CA ALA A 561 1.45 14.77 44.38
C ALA A 561 0.65 13.65 45.03
N THR A 562 1.23 12.46 45.10
CA THR A 562 0.65 11.30 45.78
C THR A 562 1.61 10.89 46.88
N ALA A 563 1.16 10.95 48.14
CA ALA A 563 1.96 10.52 49.28
C ALA A 563 1.87 9.02 49.52
N TYR A 564 2.98 8.45 49.95
CA TYR A 564 3.11 7.07 50.39
C TYR A 564 3.58 7.00 51.85
N ALA A 565 3.64 5.78 52.39
CA ALA A 565 4.16 5.55 53.73
C ALA A 565 5.60 6.10 53.88
N ALA A 566 5.98 6.49 55.10
CA ALA A 566 7.29 7.07 55.42
C ALA A 566 7.61 8.46 54.81
N GLY A 567 6.61 9.17 54.27
CA GLY A 567 6.80 10.53 53.74
C GLY A 567 7.42 10.56 52.35
N ASP A 568 7.31 9.44 51.63
CA ASP A 568 7.62 9.30 50.22
C ASP A 568 6.55 9.96 49.35
N LEU A 569 6.95 10.46 48.18
CA LEU A 569 6.10 11.27 47.31
C LEU A 569 6.32 10.92 45.85
N ASP A 570 5.24 10.74 45.09
CA ASP A 570 5.29 10.76 43.62
C ASP A 570 4.65 12.05 43.14
N VAL A 571 5.38 12.80 42.30
CA VAL A 571 4.95 14.09 41.79
C VAL A 571 4.85 14.01 40.27
N VAL A 572 3.71 14.41 39.73
CA VAL A 572 3.50 14.55 38.28
C VAL A 572 3.31 16.02 37.96
N LEU A 573 4.09 16.51 37.01
CA LEU A 573 4.02 17.87 36.49
C LEU A 573 3.59 17.82 35.03
N PHE A 574 2.57 18.59 34.69
CA PHE A 574 2.17 18.92 33.33
C PHE A 574 2.53 20.38 33.07
N GLY A 575 3.53 20.59 32.22
CA GLY A 575 3.94 21.93 31.80
C GLY A 575 3.18 22.41 30.57
N TYR A 576 3.21 23.72 30.34
CA TYR A 576 2.87 24.31 29.05
C TYR A 576 4.14 24.50 28.22
N ALA A 577 4.14 24.10 26.96
CA ALA A 577 5.06 24.59 25.94
C ALA A 577 4.27 25.28 24.79
N PRO A 578 4.87 26.22 24.05
CA PRO A 578 4.15 27.09 23.10
C PRO A 578 3.56 26.36 21.88
N VAL A 579 3.92 25.10 21.63
CA VAL A 579 3.66 24.40 20.36
C VAL A 579 3.15 22.99 20.61
N GLY A 580 1.94 22.85 21.16
CA GLY A 580 1.20 21.58 21.17
C GLY A 580 1.78 20.40 21.98
N VAL A 581 3.02 20.49 22.48
CA VAL A 581 3.63 19.52 23.39
C VAL A 581 3.45 19.96 24.83
N ASN A 582 2.82 19.10 25.65
CA ASN A 582 2.73 19.29 27.10
C ASN A 582 3.80 18.41 27.75
N PRO A 583 4.96 18.97 28.17
CA PRO A 583 5.96 18.18 28.85
C PRO A 583 5.36 17.59 30.12
N ARG A 584 5.55 16.29 30.29
CA ARG A 584 5.20 15.57 31.51
C ARG A 584 6.49 15.19 32.22
N VAL A 585 6.58 15.57 33.50
CA VAL A 585 7.67 15.18 34.38
C VAL A 585 7.10 14.35 35.53
N ASP A 586 7.56 13.10 35.62
CA ASP A 586 7.28 12.21 36.74
C ASP A 586 8.51 12.16 37.64
N LEU A 587 8.36 12.57 38.90
CA LEU A 587 9.40 12.62 39.90
C LEU A 587 9.03 11.72 41.09
N GLN A 588 9.91 10.77 41.41
CA GLN A 588 9.78 9.96 42.63
C GLN A 588 10.77 10.44 43.69
N ILE A 589 10.24 10.76 44.87
CA ILE A 589 10.99 11.16 46.05
C ILE A 589 10.86 10.06 47.09
N ARG A 590 11.99 9.50 47.51
CA ARG A 590 12.05 8.48 48.57
C ARG A 590 13.04 8.92 49.64
N GLY A 591 12.63 8.88 50.90
CA GLY A 591 13.49 9.28 52.02
C GLY A 591 14.05 10.72 51.92
N GLY A 592 13.38 11.61 51.19
CA GLY A 592 13.83 12.99 50.96
C GLY A 592 14.85 13.15 49.83
N VAL A 593 15.06 12.14 48.98
CA VAL A 593 15.95 12.21 47.80
C VAL A 593 15.15 11.86 46.56
N ALA A 594 15.46 12.51 45.42
CA ALA A 594 14.91 12.11 44.13
C ALA A 594 15.55 10.78 43.69
N THR A 595 14.75 9.73 43.54
CA THR A 595 15.23 8.40 43.12
C THR A 595 14.91 8.10 41.67
N ARG A 596 13.93 8.79 41.09
CA ARG A 596 13.55 8.64 39.69
C ARG A 596 13.06 9.96 39.12
N ILE A 597 13.50 10.30 37.92
CA ILE A 597 13.03 11.47 37.18
C ILE A 597 12.81 11.05 35.74
N GLU A 598 11.56 11.06 35.30
CA GLU A 598 11.20 10.78 33.92
C GLU A 598 10.63 12.05 33.29
N VAL A 599 11.17 12.45 32.14
CA VAL A 599 10.70 13.59 31.37
C VAL A 599 10.28 13.10 30.00
N SER A 600 9.01 13.30 29.67
CA SER A 600 8.44 13.02 28.35
C SER A 600 7.94 14.31 27.72
N GLY A 601 8.20 14.51 26.43
CA GLY A 601 7.82 15.76 25.74
C GLY A 601 8.55 17.01 26.25
N GLY A 602 9.66 16.85 26.97
CA GLY A 602 10.47 17.94 27.55
C GLY A 602 11.32 18.74 26.55
N SER A 603 11.23 18.42 25.26
CA SER A 603 11.95 19.15 24.21
C SER A 603 11.07 19.36 22.99
N TYR A 604 11.31 20.47 22.26
CA TYR A 604 10.78 20.67 20.91
C TYR A 604 11.13 19.50 19.98
N SER A 605 12.22 18.79 20.29
CA SER A 605 12.67 17.59 19.61
C SER A 605 12.10 16.28 20.19
N GLY A 606 11.03 16.28 20.98
CA GLY A 606 10.47 15.05 21.57
C GLY A 606 11.43 14.32 22.54
N GLY A 607 11.08 13.10 22.93
CA GLY A 607 11.95 12.19 23.72
C GLY A 607 11.36 11.78 25.06
N ASN A 608 11.73 10.58 25.52
CA ASN A 608 11.60 10.16 26.91
C ASN A 608 13.00 10.10 27.50
N PHE A 609 13.22 10.79 28.62
CA PHE A 609 14.50 10.81 29.31
C PHE A 609 14.28 10.36 30.74
N LEU A 610 15.15 9.48 31.23
CA LEU A 610 15.06 8.92 32.56
C LEU A 610 16.38 9.05 33.29
N CYS A 611 16.26 9.34 34.57
CA CYS A 611 17.21 8.90 35.57
C CYS A 611 16.49 7.95 36.54
N ASP A 612 17.12 6.83 36.90
CA ASP A 612 16.60 5.84 37.84
C ASP A 612 17.73 5.39 38.79
N GLY A 613 17.48 5.40 40.10
CA GLY A 613 18.43 5.02 41.15
C GLY A 613 19.48 6.09 41.51
N ASP A 614 20.07 6.77 40.53
CA ASP A 614 21.22 7.67 40.70
C ASP A 614 20.97 9.11 40.20
N CYS A 615 19.89 9.74 40.68
CA CYS A 615 19.52 11.11 40.26
C CYS A 615 20.30 12.18 41.01
N SER A 616 21.57 12.29 40.62
CA SER A 616 22.49 13.32 41.10
C SER A 616 22.07 14.73 40.68
N ASN A 617 22.58 15.73 41.42
CA ASN A 617 22.31 17.16 41.21
C ASN A 617 20.84 17.57 41.38
N VAL A 618 20.07 16.83 42.18
CA VAL A 618 18.72 17.22 42.62
C VAL A 618 18.69 17.41 44.12
N VAL A 619 18.17 18.57 44.56
CA VAL A 619 18.00 18.90 45.97
C VAL A 619 16.51 18.97 46.27
N VAL A 620 16.06 18.15 47.22
CA VAL A 620 14.68 18.16 47.72
C VAL A 620 14.69 18.76 49.13
N GLY A 621 13.93 19.84 49.31
CA GLY A 621 13.75 20.51 50.58
C GLY A 621 12.88 19.71 51.55
N ALA A 622 13.00 20.04 52.84
CA ALA A 622 12.09 19.54 53.87
C ALA A 622 10.65 20.02 53.60
N PRO A 623 9.62 19.24 54.01
CA PRO A 623 8.24 19.68 53.90
C PRO A 623 7.99 20.92 54.76
N ASN A 624 7.31 21.92 54.19
CA ASN A 624 6.86 23.10 54.92
C ASN A 624 5.61 22.79 55.76
N GLY A 625 5.02 23.81 56.42
CA GLY A 625 3.82 23.65 57.25
C GLY A 625 2.56 23.18 56.50
N ALA A 626 2.55 23.25 55.17
CA ALA A 626 1.50 22.73 54.30
C ALA A 626 1.85 21.35 53.70
N GLY A 627 3.06 20.81 53.94
CA GLY A 627 3.53 19.55 53.36
C GLY A 627 4.22 19.70 52.00
N GLU A 628 4.35 20.92 51.49
CA GLU A 628 5.00 21.22 50.21
C GLU A 628 6.52 21.12 50.33
N ARG A 629 7.21 20.72 49.26
CA ARG A 629 8.67 20.61 49.21
C ARG A 629 9.23 21.39 48.04
N SER A 630 10.33 22.11 48.24
CA SER A 630 11.09 22.66 47.12
C SER A 630 11.89 21.55 46.44
N VAL A 631 11.91 21.53 45.11
CA VAL A 631 12.74 20.65 44.30
C VAL A 631 13.59 21.54 43.42
N THR A 632 14.92 21.41 43.51
CA THR A 632 15.87 22.19 42.73
C THR A 632 16.76 21.26 41.91
N PHE A 633 16.80 21.49 40.60
CA PHE A 633 17.69 20.83 39.67
C PHE A 633 18.93 21.70 39.43
N ASN A 634 20.12 21.16 39.69
CA ASN A 634 21.41 21.84 39.55
C ASN A 634 22.21 21.23 38.38
N GLY A 635 21.59 21.06 37.21
CA GLY A 635 22.17 20.31 36.10
C GLY A 635 22.01 18.80 36.29
N ALA A 636 20.82 18.35 36.68
CA ALA A 636 20.49 16.92 36.80
C ALA A 636 20.48 16.29 35.40
N VAL A 637 21.20 15.19 35.20
CA VAL A 637 21.36 14.57 33.87
C VAL A 637 20.50 13.31 33.77
N LEU A 638 19.62 13.29 32.78
CA LEU A 638 18.77 12.17 32.41
C LEU A 638 19.27 11.58 31.09
N ARG A 639 19.10 10.28 30.90
CA ARG A 639 19.48 9.56 29.68
C ARG A 639 18.25 9.27 28.85
N GLU A 640 18.39 9.36 27.53
CA GLU A 640 17.33 8.99 26.60
C GLU A 640 16.94 7.51 26.79
N ILE A 641 15.64 7.26 26.76
CA ILE A 641 15.06 5.92 26.65
C ILE A 641 14.44 5.80 25.26
N GLU A 642 14.93 4.84 24.51
CA GLU A 642 14.33 4.42 23.25
C GLU A 642 13.21 3.39 23.49
N PRO A 643 12.36 3.13 22.48
CA PRO A 643 11.34 2.09 22.53
C PRO A 643 11.87 0.74 23.03
N ALA A 644 10.98 -0.01 23.68
CA ALA A 644 11.30 -1.22 24.46
C ALA A 644 12.21 -1.00 25.68
N GLY A 645 12.39 0.26 26.13
CA GLY A 645 13.18 0.59 27.32
C GLY A 645 14.69 0.60 27.07
N LEU A 646 15.11 0.55 25.81
CA LEU A 646 16.53 0.49 25.46
C LEU A 646 17.23 1.81 25.77
N PRO A 647 18.49 1.78 26.22
CA PRO A 647 19.25 3.01 26.44
C PRO A 647 19.53 3.72 25.11
N GLY A 648 19.19 5.01 25.05
CA GLY A 648 19.57 5.91 23.98
C GLY A 648 20.98 6.48 24.16
N THR A 649 21.41 7.31 23.21
CA THR A 649 22.74 7.94 23.23
C THR A 649 22.71 9.40 23.70
N ARG A 650 21.53 9.99 23.79
CA ARG A 650 21.33 11.39 24.15
C ARG A 650 21.13 11.56 25.65
N THR A 651 21.37 12.77 26.13
CA THR A 651 21.08 13.16 27.50
C THR A 651 20.28 14.45 27.55
N MET A 652 19.55 14.64 28.63
CA MET A 652 18.85 15.88 28.97
C MET A 652 19.35 16.38 30.32
N SER A 653 19.75 17.65 30.41
CA SER A 653 20.08 18.32 31.66
C SER A 653 18.93 19.20 32.13
N LEU A 654 18.54 19.05 33.39
CA LEU A 654 17.52 19.89 34.04
C LEU A 654 18.17 20.93 34.97
N THR A 655 17.74 22.19 34.87
CA THR A 655 18.22 23.28 35.75
C THR A 655 17.07 24.20 36.15
N GLY A 656 16.92 24.52 37.44
CA GLY A 656 15.86 25.40 37.95
C GLY A 656 15.13 24.79 39.14
N SER A 657 13.91 25.23 39.43
CA SER A 657 13.21 24.75 40.63
C SER A 657 11.69 24.85 40.55
N PHE A 658 11.03 24.01 41.33
CA PHE A 658 9.59 24.13 41.58
C PHE A 658 9.25 23.68 43.00
N VAL A 659 8.05 24.01 43.46
CA VAL A 659 7.47 23.55 44.73
C VAL A 659 6.42 22.46 44.45
N THR A 660 6.51 21.33 45.14
CA THR A 660 5.50 20.26 45.04
C THR A 660 4.18 20.73 45.64
N PRO A 661 3.02 20.33 45.09
CA PRO A 661 1.76 20.58 45.77
C PRO A 661 1.72 19.81 47.10
N PRO A 662 0.86 20.22 48.05
CA PRO A 662 0.61 19.44 49.25
C PRO A 662 0.05 18.04 48.85
N PRO A 663 0.45 16.97 49.57
CA PRO A 663 0.03 15.60 49.28
C PRO A 663 -1.45 15.30 49.53
#